data_AF-A0A1G1VVH1-F1
#
_entry.id   AF-A0A1G1VVH1-F1
#
_cell.length_a   1.000
_cell.length_b   1.000
_cell.length_c   1.000
_cell.angle_alpha   90.00
_cell.angle_beta   90.00
_cell.angle_gamma   90.00
#
_symmetry.space_group_name_H-M   'P 1'
#
loop_
_entity.id
_entity.type
_entity.pdbx_description
1 polymer ?
#
loop_
_entity_poly.entity_id
_entity_poly.type
_entity_poly.pdbx_seq_one_letter_code
_entity_poly.pdbx_strand_id
1 'polypeptide(L)'
;MAIANILSKLGTREKDQEQFLAIEVGAETVSTAVWKIAQDQTQIVSVGTIQEWEVEKDTQEKLLTAIDISLEKALTGIESEPNKVIYGLQESWVDGSAISKKYANILKQITEKFEFDPIGFVVTTEAIVQLLKLKEGTPPTAILIRVSESEVQISLINLGKVSENQIVSRSEDIGADLEEGLARSQTLEKYPSRMLLLDGSFDLDALKQDILSYNWLEKLPFLHFPKVEILDPQITIHAVAIAGGAEAAKALGFKITKEEEEEEMIPQEIVNHNQEEESVTKGEKDNIRIVKQEKSDQETILGAEEIGFSAVDVSKVQKQETAQPKSQTESTQELSGQQESQLSEAGKSEEMTEPGTETGVMTRIKLMIPRIPHLPKFRIPHLTEILGSKTKVIFSIIVVLCVLIGGAAVYGYWTIPKAKVVLYVKPKSFDKEVELIIDPTADQINPNQKRIPGKVVEVEVESGKEKDTTGTRVVGEKAQGEVTIYNKTSAKKTFPVGTKLIGPNNLTFTLDAEVTAASASSEESDEAVTTTFGKTKTGVTAIAIGAEFNVSANTQFQFDDYSSASYEAKNDSDLTGGTSREVQAISQDDIDGLLREIEADLKQQAEEKLQAQEGPGRKVLIDGAEMEIVTKDISGDVGVEAQKVSAKLRVKMQTVAYEEQDLMDIIQEAVSESIPDGFQLNQEESKIEIKDIDFQDPAVKMTIVYKVILTPKIDEQEIRQNLKGKYPNLVESYFSTLPNFSKAQIEITPESLPVRLKRFPRKTENIAIEVKVEQNE
;
A
#
# COMPACT_ATOMS: atom_id res chain seq x y z
N MET A 1 44.87 25.46 21.15
CA MET A 1 43.68 24.75 20.63
C MET A 1 43.20 23.57 21.50
N ALA A 2 43.52 23.50 22.81
CA ALA A 2 43.15 22.32 23.63
C ALA A 2 41.82 22.44 24.42
N ILE A 3 41.32 23.66 24.68
CA ILE A 3 40.16 23.88 25.58
C ILE A 3 38.82 23.72 24.86
N ALA A 4 38.72 24.12 23.58
CA ALA A 4 37.50 24.00 22.79
C ALA A 4 37.03 22.53 22.61
N ASN A 5 37.99 21.59 22.49
CA ASN A 5 37.71 20.16 22.32
C ASN A 5 37.30 19.42 23.60
N ILE A 6 37.34 20.08 24.76
CA ILE A 6 36.89 19.55 26.04
C ILE A 6 35.44 20.01 26.30
N LEU A 7 35.12 21.26 26.00
CA LEU A 7 33.76 21.80 26.13
C LEU A 7 32.76 21.15 25.16
N SER A 8 33.16 20.86 23.92
CA SER A 8 32.30 20.12 22.97
C SER A 8 31.98 18.70 23.41
N LYS A 9 32.88 18.06 24.18
CA LYS A 9 32.69 16.71 24.76
C LYS A 9 31.94 16.70 26.10
N LEU A 10 31.78 17.84 26.76
CA LEU A 10 30.92 17.95 27.95
C LEU A 10 29.43 18.04 27.52
N GLY A 11 29.10 18.93 26.59
CA GLY A 11 27.72 19.13 26.15
C GLY A 11 27.11 17.97 25.33
N THR A 12 27.92 17.09 24.75
CA THR A 12 27.44 15.82 24.15
C THR A 12 27.13 14.78 25.23
N ARG A 13 27.99 14.67 26.26
CA ARG A 13 27.78 13.69 27.35
C ARG A 13 26.55 13.94 28.22
N GLU A 14 26.10 15.20 28.37
CA GLU A 14 24.82 15.48 29.04
C GLU A 14 23.63 15.02 28.19
N LYS A 15 23.68 15.24 26.86
CA LYS A 15 22.67 14.73 25.94
C LYS A 15 22.61 13.21 25.93
N ASP A 16 23.74 12.52 25.87
CA ASP A 16 23.83 11.04 25.87
C ASP A 16 23.38 10.38 27.20
N GLN A 17 22.89 11.15 28.18
CA GLN A 17 22.25 10.66 29.40
C GLN A 17 20.81 11.16 29.59
N GLU A 18 20.29 11.94 28.64
CA GLU A 18 18.89 12.37 28.62
C GLU A 18 17.96 11.15 28.45
N GLN A 19 16.91 11.11 29.26
CA GLN A 19 15.87 10.09 29.21
C GLN A 19 14.60 10.68 28.60
N PHE A 20 13.79 9.81 28.01
CA PHE A 20 12.59 10.16 27.26
C PHE A 20 11.48 9.16 27.61
N LEU A 21 10.24 9.59 27.48
CA LEU A 21 9.06 8.74 27.55
C LEU A 21 8.66 8.26 26.16
N ALA A 22 8.14 7.05 26.11
CA ALA A 22 7.28 6.56 25.04
C ALA A 22 5.92 6.22 25.67
N ILE A 23 4.83 6.59 24.99
CA ILE A 23 3.46 6.23 25.37
C ILE A 23 2.79 5.66 24.12
N GLU A 24 2.45 4.37 24.12
CA GLU A 24 1.69 3.73 23.05
C GLU A 24 0.21 3.69 23.45
N VAL A 25 -0.64 4.31 22.63
CA VAL A 25 -2.09 4.34 22.79
C VAL A 25 -2.71 3.50 21.68
N GLY A 26 -3.08 2.26 22.01
CA GLY A 26 -3.85 1.36 21.17
C GLY A 26 -5.36 1.50 21.41
N ALA A 27 -6.16 0.65 20.75
CA ALA A 27 -7.61 0.80 20.68
C ALA A 27 -8.30 0.66 22.03
N GLU A 28 -7.90 -0.37 22.78
CA GLU A 28 -8.45 -0.73 24.09
C GLU A 28 -7.33 -0.88 25.14
N THR A 29 -6.07 -0.57 24.80
CA THR A 29 -4.93 -0.65 25.71
C THR A 29 -3.99 0.55 25.60
N VAL A 30 -3.25 0.80 26.68
CA VAL A 30 -2.18 1.80 26.74
C VAL A 30 -0.98 1.22 27.49
N SER A 31 0.22 1.59 27.06
CA SER A 31 1.46 1.18 27.69
C SER A 31 2.54 2.25 27.57
N THR A 32 3.50 2.25 28.51
CA THR A 32 4.53 3.30 28.60
C THR A 32 5.92 2.70 28.79
N ALA A 33 6.96 3.44 28.39
CA ALA A 33 8.34 3.07 28.62
C ALA A 33 9.22 4.29 28.80
N VAL A 34 10.29 4.13 29.58
CA VAL A 34 11.40 5.08 29.63
C VAL A 34 12.50 4.55 28.71
N TRP A 35 13.00 5.41 27.83
CA TRP A 35 14.09 5.10 26.92
C TRP A 35 15.15 6.20 26.95
N LYS A 36 16.33 5.89 26.43
CA LYS A 36 17.48 6.79 26.32
C LYS A 36 18.27 6.50 25.07
N ILE A 37 19.20 7.38 24.75
CA ILE A 37 20.18 7.18 23.68
C ILE A 37 21.51 6.85 24.34
N ALA A 38 22.07 5.69 24.03
CA ALA A 38 23.36 5.26 24.54
C ALA A 38 24.15 4.57 23.43
N GLN A 39 25.41 4.97 23.25
CA GLN A 39 26.29 4.46 22.18
C GLN A 39 25.69 4.65 20.78
N ASP A 40 25.09 5.82 20.53
CA ASP A 40 24.37 6.15 19.28
C ASP A 40 23.25 5.15 18.92
N GLN A 41 22.64 4.48 19.91
CA GLN A 41 21.49 3.59 19.75
C GLN A 41 20.39 3.88 20.79
N THR A 42 19.13 3.65 20.44
CA THR A 42 18.01 3.72 21.39
C THR A 42 17.99 2.48 22.29
N GLN A 43 17.91 2.70 23.60
CA GLN A 43 17.86 1.66 24.61
C GLN A 43 16.70 1.91 25.57
N ILE A 44 15.89 0.88 25.80
CA ILE A 44 14.83 0.91 26.81
C ILE A 44 15.46 0.78 28.19
N VAL A 45 15.05 1.64 29.12
CA VAL A 45 15.49 1.66 30.51
C VAL A 45 14.51 0.87 31.38
N SER A 46 13.21 1.07 31.16
CA SER A 46 12.12 0.43 31.89
C SER A 46 10.81 0.49 31.08
N VAL A 47 9.88 -0.41 31.40
CA VAL A 47 8.57 -0.52 30.74
C VAL A 47 7.49 -0.60 31.83
N GLY A 48 6.37 0.07 31.60
CA GLY A 48 5.18 0.02 32.44
C GLY A 48 4.41 -1.29 32.29
N THR A 49 3.28 -1.41 32.99
CA THR A 49 2.29 -2.44 32.65
C THR A 49 1.46 -2.01 31.44
N ILE A 50 1.02 -2.98 30.64
CA ILE A 50 -0.09 -2.78 29.70
C ILE A 50 -1.35 -2.58 30.54
N GLN A 51 -2.16 -1.58 30.24
CA GLN A 51 -3.39 -1.26 30.96
C GLN A 51 -4.55 -1.14 29.95
N GLU A 52 -5.67 -1.77 30.26
CA GLU A 52 -6.90 -1.68 29.46
C GLU A 52 -7.62 -0.34 29.66
N TRP A 53 -8.28 0.14 28.61
CA TRP A 53 -9.17 1.29 28.64
C TRP A 53 -10.30 1.12 27.61
N GLU A 54 -11.49 1.65 27.90
CA GLU A 54 -12.67 1.52 27.04
C GLU A 54 -12.86 2.74 26.12
N VAL A 55 -13.68 2.62 25.06
CA VAL A 55 -13.92 3.68 24.05
C VAL A 55 -15.39 4.19 24.03
N GLU A 56 -16.19 3.90 25.06
CA GLU A 56 -17.52 4.49 25.28
C GLU A 56 -17.52 6.01 25.58
N LYS A 57 -18.68 6.61 25.90
CA LYS A 57 -18.78 8.01 26.35
C LYS A 57 -18.26 8.14 27.80
N ASP A 58 -17.58 9.25 28.10
CA ASP A 58 -16.81 9.54 29.34
C ASP A 58 -15.44 8.83 29.52
N THR A 59 -14.81 8.41 28.43
CA THR A 59 -13.59 7.57 28.45
C THR A 59 -12.24 8.30 28.63
N GLN A 60 -12.22 9.62 28.58
CA GLN A 60 -10.98 10.39 28.76
C GLN A 60 -10.36 10.16 30.15
N GLU A 61 -11.17 10.12 31.23
CA GLU A 61 -10.66 9.85 32.58
C GLU A 61 -10.10 8.43 32.75
N LYS A 62 -10.71 7.43 32.09
CA LYS A 62 -10.21 6.03 32.10
C LYS A 62 -8.84 5.94 31.43
N LEU A 63 -8.68 6.49 30.23
CA LEU A 63 -7.38 6.52 29.52
C LEU A 63 -6.32 7.26 30.36
N LEU A 64 -6.65 8.42 30.91
CA LEU A 64 -5.74 9.19 31.77
C LEU A 64 -5.40 8.49 33.10
N THR A 65 -6.18 7.50 33.53
CA THR A 65 -5.88 6.67 34.71
C THR A 65 -5.04 5.45 34.34
N ALA A 66 -5.33 4.82 33.18
CA ALA A 66 -4.54 3.73 32.64
C ALA A 66 -3.10 4.16 32.29
N ILE A 67 -2.93 5.38 31.75
CA ILE A 67 -1.63 6.02 31.55
C ILE A 67 -0.89 6.19 32.89
N ASP A 68 -1.55 6.71 33.92
CA ASP A 68 -0.98 6.97 35.25
C ASP A 68 -0.42 5.70 35.90
N ILE A 69 -1.20 4.60 35.88
CA ILE A 69 -0.79 3.29 36.41
C ILE A 69 0.40 2.70 35.63
N SER A 70 0.38 2.84 34.30
CA SER A 70 1.50 2.38 33.46
C SER A 70 2.78 3.18 33.74
N LEU A 71 2.66 4.52 33.87
CA LEU A 71 3.76 5.43 34.17
C LEU A 71 4.37 5.18 35.55
N GLU A 72 3.57 4.99 36.60
CA GLU A 72 4.07 4.66 37.95
C GLU A 72 5.02 3.45 37.88
N LYS A 73 4.64 2.44 37.07
CA LYS A 73 5.47 1.27 36.85
C LYS A 73 6.72 1.56 36.02
N ALA A 74 6.62 2.34 34.94
CA ALA A 74 7.74 2.70 34.09
C ALA A 74 8.78 3.59 34.81
N LEU A 75 8.33 4.52 35.66
CA LEU A 75 9.17 5.47 36.40
C LEU A 75 9.77 4.88 37.69
N THR A 76 9.38 3.65 38.07
CA THR A 76 9.90 2.97 39.26
C THR A 76 11.43 2.84 39.22
N GLY A 77 12.13 3.64 40.04
CA GLY A 77 13.59 3.64 40.15
C GLY A 77 14.33 4.64 39.26
N ILE A 78 13.62 5.55 38.59
CA ILE A 78 14.19 6.66 37.83
C ILE A 78 14.44 7.85 38.78
N GLU A 79 15.66 8.39 38.82
CA GLU A 79 16.03 9.48 39.73
C GLU A 79 15.55 10.88 39.26
N SER A 80 15.36 11.05 37.96
CA SER A 80 14.88 12.29 37.33
C SER A 80 13.86 11.91 36.28
N GLU A 81 12.58 12.11 36.58
CA GLU A 81 11.47 11.72 35.69
C GLU A 81 11.54 12.50 34.38
N PRO A 82 11.60 11.83 33.21
CA PRO A 82 11.60 12.49 31.92
C PRO A 82 10.19 12.96 31.56
N ASN A 83 10.07 14.17 31.00
CA ASN A 83 8.80 14.71 30.51
C ASN A 83 8.70 14.76 28.97
N LYS A 84 9.82 14.61 28.24
CA LYS A 84 9.82 14.55 26.78
C LYS A 84 9.22 13.24 26.28
N VAL A 85 8.14 13.31 25.50
CA VAL A 85 7.34 12.13 25.12
C VAL A 85 7.23 11.94 23.61
N ILE A 86 7.44 10.71 23.15
CA ILE A 86 6.98 10.25 21.82
C ILE A 86 5.70 9.42 21.99
N TYR A 87 4.69 9.71 21.16
CA TYR A 87 3.45 8.94 21.13
C TYR A 87 3.46 7.86 20.05
N GLY A 88 3.13 6.62 20.41
CA GLY A 88 2.74 5.58 19.47
C GLY A 88 1.23 5.60 19.29
N LEU A 89 0.75 5.78 18.07
CA LEU A 89 -0.67 5.93 17.77
C LEU A 89 -1.13 4.87 16.78
N GLN A 90 -2.35 4.36 16.97
CA GLN A 90 -3.01 3.52 15.97
C GLN A 90 -3.39 4.32 14.71
N GLU A 91 -3.56 3.62 13.60
CA GLU A 91 -3.75 4.22 12.27
C GLU A 91 -5.02 5.08 12.20
N SER A 92 -6.10 4.69 12.89
CA SER A 92 -7.35 5.47 12.93
C SER A 92 -7.24 6.80 13.71
N TRP A 93 -6.10 7.09 14.35
CA TRP A 93 -5.83 8.38 14.99
C TRP A 93 -5.01 9.32 14.09
N VAL A 94 -4.58 8.88 12.91
CA VAL A 94 -3.65 9.60 12.03
C VAL A 94 -4.26 9.78 10.63
N ASP A 95 -4.42 11.05 10.21
CA ASP A 95 -4.79 11.43 8.85
C ASP A 95 -3.52 11.75 8.05
N GLY A 96 -2.94 10.73 7.42
CA GLY A 96 -1.70 10.85 6.63
C GLY A 96 -0.47 11.14 7.49
N SER A 97 -0.03 12.40 7.54
CA SER A 97 1.12 12.84 8.37
C SER A 97 0.71 13.68 9.59
N ALA A 98 -0.60 13.81 9.87
CA ALA A 98 -1.13 14.59 10.97
C ALA A 98 -2.02 13.73 11.88
N ILE A 99 -2.10 14.08 13.17
CA ILE A 99 -3.07 13.49 14.09
C ILE A 99 -4.46 14.02 13.72
N SER A 100 -5.48 13.15 13.63
CA SER A 100 -6.82 13.58 13.26
C SER A 100 -7.44 14.48 14.36
N LYS A 101 -8.26 15.45 13.94
CA LYS A 101 -8.83 16.47 14.84
C LYS A 101 -9.61 15.88 16.02
N LYS A 102 -10.17 14.67 15.86
CA LYS A 102 -10.91 13.94 16.90
C LYS A 102 -10.01 13.58 18.09
N TYR A 103 -8.78 13.12 17.82
CA TYR A 103 -7.86 12.61 18.85
C TYR A 103 -6.80 13.64 19.28
N ALA A 104 -6.55 14.67 18.46
CA ALA A 104 -5.73 15.82 18.81
C ALA A 104 -6.06 16.42 20.21
N ASN A 105 -7.35 16.55 20.52
CA ASN A 105 -7.82 17.05 21.83
C ASN A 105 -7.49 16.08 22.98
N ILE A 106 -7.50 14.77 22.74
CA ILE A 106 -7.16 13.76 23.75
C ILE A 106 -5.66 13.83 24.09
N LEU A 107 -4.80 13.86 23.07
CA LEU A 107 -3.34 13.99 23.26
C LEU A 107 -2.96 15.31 23.93
N LYS A 108 -3.67 16.41 23.61
CA LYS A 108 -3.52 17.68 24.30
C LYS A 108 -3.84 17.57 25.80
N GLN A 109 -4.95 16.94 26.17
CA GLN A 109 -5.30 16.71 27.59
C GLN A 109 -4.30 15.79 28.31
N ILE A 110 -3.78 14.75 27.66
CA ILE A 110 -2.71 13.90 28.23
C ILE A 110 -1.47 14.77 28.50
N THR A 111 -1.05 15.56 27.50
CA THR A 111 0.11 16.44 27.59
C THR A 111 -0.05 17.49 28.70
N GLU A 112 -1.23 18.12 28.81
CA GLU A 112 -1.55 19.10 29.84
C GLU A 112 -1.68 18.49 31.25
N LYS A 113 -2.25 17.27 31.40
CA LYS A 113 -2.40 16.61 32.71
C LYS A 113 -1.06 16.20 33.31
N PHE A 114 -0.15 15.68 32.50
CA PHE A 114 1.12 15.10 32.94
C PHE A 114 2.34 16.00 32.70
N GLU A 115 2.12 17.26 32.30
CA GLU A 115 3.17 18.26 32.02
C GLU A 115 4.24 17.78 31.01
N PHE A 116 3.82 17.02 30.00
CA PHE A 116 4.72 16.46 28.99
C PHE A 116 5.16 17.48 27.92
N ASP A 117 6.33 17.22 27.33
CA ASP A 117 6.91 17.95 26.19
C ASP A 117 6.88 17.02 24.96
N PRO A 118 5.88 17.14 24.05
CA PRO A 118 5.70 16.18 22.97
C PRO A 118 6.74 16.39 21.85
N ILE A 119 7.65 15.42 21.71
CA ILE A 119 8.76 15.46 20.74
C ILE A 119 8.43 14.79 19.40
N GLY A 120 7.29 14.12 19.28
CA GLY A 120 6.80 13.53 18.03
C GLY A 120 5.76 12.44 18.25
N PHE A 121 5.29 11.84 17.15
CA PHE A 121 4.50 10.62 17.17
C PHE A 121 4.95 9.66 16.06
N VAL A 122 4.57 8.39 16.17
CA VAL A 122 4.77 7.35 15.16
C VAL A 122 3.52 6.48 15.06
N VAL A 123 3.21 5.97 13.88
CA VAL A 123 2.15 4.96 13.70
C VAL A 123 2.66 3.62 14.25
N THR A 124 1.90 3.00 15.16
CA THR A 124 2.37 1.82 15.91
C THR A 124 2.70 0.64 14.99
N THR A 125 1.94 0.38 13.93
CA THR A 125 2.26 -0.71 12.97
C THR A 125 3.56 -0.43 12.23
N GLU A 126 3.82 0.80 11.79
CA GLU A 126 5.07 1.17 11.13
C GLU A 126 6.27 0.99 12.05
N ALA A 127 6.12 1.41 13.32
CA ALA A 127 7.15 1.18 14.34
C ALA A 127 7.43 -0.31 14.55
N ILE A 128 6.40 -1.17 14.61
CA ILE A 128 6.56 -2.63 14.73
C ILE A 128 7.31 -3.19 13.52
N VAL A 129 6.95 -2.75 12.31
CA VAL A 129 7.62 -3.18 11.07
C VAL A 129 9.11 -2.80 11.06
N GLN A 130 9.47 -1.60 11.52
CA GLN A 130 10.88 -1.21 11.66
C GLN A 130 11.59 -2.01 12.77
N LEU A 131 10.95 -2.26 13.91
CA LEU A 131 11.53 -3.09 14.98
C LEU A 131 11.77 -4.54 14.52
N LEU A 132 10.83 -5.12 13.77
CA LEU A 132 10.99 -6.45 13.18
C LEU A 132 12.13 -6.47 12.16
N LYS A 133 12.22 -5.46 11.29
CA LYS A 133 13.36 -5.30 10.36
C LYS A 133 14.70 -5.24 11.09
N LEU A 134 14.79 -4.50 12.20
CA LEU A 134 16.00 -4.43 13.03
C LEU A 134 16.35 -5.77 13.69
N LYS A 135 15.34 -6.55 14.14
CA LYS A 135 15.54 -7.86 14.78
C LYS A 135 15.86 -8.99 13.79
N GLU A 136 15.28 -8.95 12.60
CA GLU A 136 15.36 -10.01 11.59
C GLU A 136 16.43 -9.74 10.52
N GLY A 137 16.95 -8.52 10.44
CA GLY A 137 17.91 -8.07 9.43
C GLY A 137 17.29 -7.81 8.04
N THR A 138 16.08 -8.30 7.78
CA THR A 138 15.35 -8.08 6.52
C THR A 138 13.96 -7.48 6.78
N PRO A 139 13.44 -6.64 5.86
CA PRO A 139 12.08 -6.12 5.96
C PRO A 139 11.04 -7.26 5.92
N PRO A 140 10.07 -7.31 6.85
CA PRO A 140 9.12 -8.42 6.90
C PRO A 140 8.11 -8.37 5.74
N THR A 141 7.70 -9.54 5.25
CA THR A 141 6.48 -9.72 4.44
C THR A 141 5.55 -10.65 5.22
N ALA A 142 4.44 -10.09 5.72
CA ALA A 142 3.55 -10.74 6.68
C ALA A 142 2.16 -10.10 6.71
N ILE A 143 1.21 -10.77 7.36
CA ILE A 143 -0.07 -10.21 7.78
C ILE A 143 0.06 -9.93 9.28
N LEU A 144 -0.02 -8.67 9.71
CA LEU A 144 -0.11 -8.32 11.12
C LEU A 144 -1.58 -8.36 11.54
N ILE A 145 -1.87 -9.05 12.64
CA ILE A 145 -3.20 -9.24 13.18
C ILE A 145 -3.18 -8.75 14.62
N ARG A 146 -3.96 -7.69 14.89
CA ARG A 146 -4.23 -7.19 16.25
C ARG A 146 -5.66 -7.56 16.62
N VAL A 147 -5.83 -8.26 17.73
CA VAL A 147 -7.14 -8.66 18.25
C VAL A 147 -7.51 -7.79 19.46
N SER A 148 -8.74 -7.28 19.44
CA SER A 148 -9.41 -6.48 20.48
C SER A 148 -10.68 -7.19 20.95
N GLU A 149 -11.37 -6.72 21.99
CA GLU A 149 -12.66 -7.28 22.44
C GLU A 149 -13.70 -7.21 21.33
N SER A 150 -13.77 -6.06 20.67
CA SER A 150 -14.84 -5.71 19.72
C SER A 150 -14.44 -5.85 18.24
N GLU A 151 -13.14 -5.82 17.93
CA GLU A 151 -12.63 -5.74 16.56
C GLU A 151 -11.35 -6.57 16.33
N VAL A 152 -11.07 -6.82 15.05
CA VAL A 152 -9.81 -7.38 14.57
C VAL A 152 -9.25 -6.44 13.51
N GLN A 153 -8.03 -5.96 13.73
CA GLN A 153 -7.28 -5.17 12.78
C GLN A 153 -6.29 -6.07 12.02
N ILE A 154 -6.29 -5.96 10.70
CA ILE A 154 -5.48 -6.73 9.77
C ILE A 154 -4.66 -5.77 8.91
N SER A 155 -3.34 -5.73 9.12
CA SER A 155 -2.42 -4.90 8.33
C SER A 155 -1.58 -5.77 7.42
N LEU A 156 -1.66 -5.53 6.11
CA LEU A 156 -0.89 -6.23 5.11
C LEU A 156 0.49 -5.58 4.97
N ILE A 157 1.55 -6.36 5.16
CA ILE A 157 2.94 -5.88 5.11
C ILE A 157 3.67 -6.62 3.99
N ASN A 158 4.25 -5.87 3.06
CA ASN A 158 5.06 -6.41 1.98
C ASN A 158 6.42 -5.69 1.92
N LEU A 159 7.51 -6.43 2.11
CA LEU A 159 8.90 -5.93 2.13
C LEU A 159 9.07 -4.72 3.08
N GLY A 160 8.44 -4.79 4.25
CA GLY A 160 8.45 -3.73 5.27
C GLY A 160 7.69 -2.46 4.92
N LYS A 161 6.82 -2.48 3.90
CA LYS A 161 5.79 -1.45 3.68
C LYS A 161 4.43 -1.98 4.13
N VAL A 162 3.68 -1.20 4.90
CA VAL A 162 2.26 -1.44 5.16
C VAL A 162 1.50 -1.02 3.90
N SER A 163 0.79 -1.96 3.25
CA SER A 163 0.10 -1.70 1.98
C SER A 163 -1.40 -1.45 2.15
N GLU A 164 -2.04 -2.11 3.10
CA GLU A 164 -3.43 -1.90 3.49
C GLU A 164 -3.60 -2.15 4.99
N ASN A 165 -4.64 -1.55 5.57
CA ASN A 165 -5.10 -1.83 6.92
C ASN A 165 -6.63 -1.98 6.91
N GLN A 166 -7.13 -3.10 7.39
CA GLN A 166 -8.55 -3.45 7.39
C GLN A 166 -9.00 -3.68 8.84
N ILE A 167 -10.15 -3.13 9.23
CA ILE A 167 -10.76 -3.34 10.55
C ILE A 167 -12.12 -4.02 10.33
N VAL A 168 -12.35 -5.11 11.04
CA VAL A 168 -13.59 -5.88 11.04
C VAL A 168 -14.08 -6.10 12.47
N SER A 169 -15.39 -6.22 12.66
CA SER A 169 -15.96 -6.61 13.95
C SER A 169 -15.55 -8.04 14.28
N ARG A 170 -15.26 -8.31 15.56
CA ARG A 170 -14.89 -9.63 16.05
C ARG A 170 -16.13 -10.48 16.36
N SER A 171 -16.05 -11.78 16.07
CA SER A 171 -17.04 -12.78 16.43
C SER A 171 -16.42 -13.94 17.24
N GLU A 172 -17.18 -15.03 17.42
CA GLU A 172 -16.66 -16.28 18.01
C GLU A 172 -15.80 -17.09 17.01
N ASP A 173 -15.83 -16.77 15.70
CA ASP A 173 -15.04 -17.43 14.65
C ASP A 173 -14.00 -16.46 14.08
N ILE A 174 -12.85 -16.36 14.77
CA ILE A 174 -11.71 -15.53 14.36
C ILE A 174 -11.21 -15.86 12.94
N GLY A 175 -11.41 -17.09 12.45
CA GLY A 175 -11.05 -17.48 11.10
C GLY A 175 -11.97 -16.86 10.05
N ALA A 176 -13.28 -16.80 10.33
CA ALA A 176 -14.25 -16.11 9.49
C ALA A 176 -14.05 -14.58 9.50
N ASP A 177 -13.78 -13.98 10.65
CA ASP A 177 -13.49 -12.54 10.77
C ASP A 177 -12.27 -12.16 9.92
N LEU A 178 -11.19 -12.95 10.03
CA LEU A 178 -9.97 -12.77 9.24
C LEU A 178 -10.19 -13.06 7.74
N GLU A 179 -11.05 -14.02 7.38
CA GLU A 179 -11.45 -14.21 5.98
C GLU A 179 -12.15 -12.96 5.44
N GLU A 180 -13.10 -12.39 6.18
CA GLU A 180 -13.80 -11.17 5.75
C GLU A 180 -12.84 -10.00 5.59
N GLY A 181 -11.99 -9.73 6.59
CA GLY A 181 -11.06 -8.61 6.55
C GLY A 181 -10.02 -8.74 5.44
N LEU A 182 -9.52 -9.95 5.17
CA LEU A 182 -8.64 -10.21 4.03
C LEU A 182 -9.40 -10.15 2.69
N ALA A 183 -10.65 -10.60 2.61
CA ALA A 183 -11.45 -10.53 1.38
C ALA A 183 -11.83 -9.09 0.98
N ARG A 184 -11.84 -8.14 1.94
CA ARG A 184 -12.00 -6.70 1.68
C ARG A 184 -10.79 -6.08 0.97
N SER A 185 -9.59 -6.65 1.15
CA SER A 185 -8.37 -6.26 0.43
C SER A 185 -8.43 -6.78 -1.01
N GLN A 186 -8.28 -5.88 -2.00
CA GLN A 186 -8.37 -6.22 -3.43
C GLN A 186 -7.03 -6.07 -4.19
N THR A 187 -5.95 -5.71 -3.49
CA THR A 187 -4.67 -5.31 -4.13
C THR A 187 -3.67 -6.45 -4.37
N LEU A 188 -3.80 -7.60 -3.69
CA LEU A 188 -2.81 -8.69 -3.74
C LEU A 188 -3.25 -9.89 -4.60
N GLU A 189 -2.44 -10.26 -5.60
CA GLU A 189 -2.60 -11.54 -6.33
C GLU A 189 -2.50 -12.76 -5.39
N LYS A 190 -1.71 -12.68 -4.31
CA LYS A 190 -1.51 -13.74 -3.30
C LYS A 190 -1.21 -13.17 -1.90
N TYR A 191 -1.71 -13.82 -0.86
CA TYR A 191 -1.49 -13.40 0.53
C TYR A 191 -0.19 -13.96 1.15
N PRO A 192 0.53 -13.18 2.01
CA PRO A 192 1.69 -13.67 2.74
C PRO A 192 1.36 -14.83 3.69
N SER A 193 2.08 -15.95 3.58
CA SER A 193 1.89 -17.11 4.47
C SER A 193 2.47 -16.96 5.89
N ARG A 194 2.89 -15.75 6.31
CA ARG A 194 3.30 -15.45 7.70
C ARG A 194 2.26 -14.53 8.31
N MET A 195 1.60 -14.99 9.36
CA MET A 195 0.67 -14.22 10.19
C MET A 195 1.36 -13.91 11.53
N LEU A 196 1.37 -12.64 11.91
CA LEU A 196 1.93 -12.12 13.15
C LEU A 196 0.77 -11.68 14.04
N LEU A 197 0.49 -12.45 15.07
CA LEU A 197 -0.63 -12.26 15.99
C LEU A 197 -0.16 -11.46 17.22
N LEU A 198 -0.87 -10.38 17.53
CA LEU A 198 -0.68 -9.55 18.72
C LEU A 198 -2.02 -9.14 19.33
N ASP A 199 -1.95 -8.59 20.53
CA ASP A 199 -3.08 -8.54 21.45
C ASP A 199 -2.90 -7.42 22.50
N GLY A 200 -4.02 -7.03 23.12
CA GLY A 200 -4.04 -6.23 24.33
C GLY A 200 -4.35 -7.00 25.64
N SER A 201 -5.11 -8.10 25.59
CA SER A 201 -5.76 -8.72 26.77
C SER A 201 -6.22 -10.21 26.67
N PHE A 202 -6.02 -10.93 25.56
CA PHE A 202 -6.51 -12.31 25.32
C PHE A 202 -5.49 -13.45 25.48
N ASP A 203 -6.01 -14.68 25.61
CA ASP A 203 -5.24 -15.90 25.38
C ASP A 203 -4.98 -16.11 23.87
N LEU A 204 -3.83 -15.63 23.40
CA LEU A 204 -3.41 -15.76 22.01
C LEU A 204 -3.10 -17.20 21.57
N ASP A 205 -2.78 -18.13 22.49
CA ASP A 205 -2.49 -19.51 22.10
C ASP A 205 -3.76 -20.24 21.64
N ALA A 206 -4.90 -19.95 22.26
CA ALA A 206 -6.22 -20.44 21.82
C ALA A 206 -6.57 -19.90 20.41
N LEU A 207 -6.56 -18.57 20.25
CA LEU A 207 -6.84 -17.91 18.96
C LEU A 207 -5.92 -18.41 17.84
N LYS A 208 -4.64 -18.65 18.15
CA LYS A 208 -3.69 -19.25 17.21
C LYS A 208 -4.09 -20.66 16.77
N GLN A 209 -4.63 -21.52 17.64
CA GLN A 209 -5.12 -22.84 17.22
C GLN A 209 -6.34 -22.69 16.30
N ASP A 210 -7.26 -21.79 16.62
CA ASP A 210 -8.47 -21.57 15.83
C ASP A 210 -8.12 -21.07 14.41
N ILE A 211 -7.24 -20.06 14.31
CA ILE A 211 -6.69 -19.57 13.03
C ILE A 211 -5.99 -20.71 12.26
N LEU A 212 -5.18 -21.55 12.93
CA LEU A 212 -4.51 -22.69 12.28
C LEU A 212 -5.46 -23.84 11.89
N SER A 213 -6.68 -23.88 12.43
CA SER A 213 -7.70 -24.87 12.07
C SER A 213 -8.53 -24.45 10.84
N TYR A 214 -8.48 -23.17 10.47
CA TYR A 214 -9.30 -22.60 9.41
C TYR A 214 -8.83 -23.02 8.00
N ASN A 215 -9.79 -23.09 7.07
CA ASN A 215 -9.59 -23.67 5.74
C ASN A 215 -9.07 -22.64 4.71
N TRP A 216 -7.92 -22.02 5.00
CA TRP A 216 -7.37 -20.89 4.24
C TRP A 216 -7.22 -21.14 2.74
N LEU A 217 -6.73 -22.32 2.34
CA LEU A 217 -6.36 -22.62 0.96
C LEU A 217 -7.57 -22.81 0.03
N GLU A 218 -8.75 -23.12 0.56
CA GLU A 218 -9.99 -23.21 -0.23
C GLU A 218 -10.74 -21.87 -0.30
N LYS A 219 -10.37 -20.89 0.55
CA LYS A 219 -11.10 -19.64 0.74
C LYS A 219 -10.37 -18.41 0.20
N LEU A 220 -9.05 -18.33 0.36
CA LEU A 220 -8.23 -17.18 0.01
C LEU A 220 -6.95 -17.58 -0.75
N PRO A 221 -6.38 -16.70 -1.59
CA PRO A 221 -5.23 -17.00 -2.45
C PRO A 221 -3.89 -17.03 -1.68
N PHE A 222 -3.74 -17.93 -0.71
CA PHE A 222 -2.46 -18.23 -0.06
C PHE A 222 -1.62 -19.20 -0.88
N LEU A 223 -0.34 -18.90 -1.09
CA LEU A 223 0.58 -19.81 -1.80
C LEU A 223 0.92 -21.05 -0.96
N HIS A 224 1.05 -20.87 0.35
CA HIS A 224 1.29 -21.92 1.33
C HIS A 224 0.38 -21.71 2.54
N PHE A 225 0.07 -22.78 3.26
CA PHE A 225 -0.75 -22.71 4.48
C PHE A 225 -0.14 -21.71 5.48
N PRO A 226 -0.93 -20.79 6.07
CA PRO A 226 -0.40 -19.76 6.97
C PRO A 226 0.34 -20.33 8.19
N LYS A 227 1.46 -19.69 8.53
CA LYS A 227 2.16 -19.88 9.81
C LYS A 227 1.81 -18.74 10.73
N VAL A 228 1.24 -19.06 11.89
CA VAL A 228 0.85 -18.08 12.92
C VAL A 228 1.93 -18.01 14.00
N GLU A 229 2.53 -16.84 14.14
CA GLU A 229 3.51 -16.48 15.15
C GLU A 229 2.88 -15.49 16.14
N ILE A 230 3.07 -15.70 17.44
CA ILE A 230 2.60 -14.78 18.47
C ILE A 230 3.75 -13.83 18.77
N LEU A 231 3.50 -12.52 18.69
CA LEU A 231 4.47 -11.49 19.02
C LEU A 231 4.55 -11.28 20.54
N ASP A 232 5.66 -10.69 20.98
CA ASP A 232 5.84 -10.29 22.38
C ASP A 232 4.76 -9.28 22.81
N PRO A 233 4.08 -9.42 23.97
CA PRO A 233 3.01 -8.50 24.37
C PRO A 233 3.46 -7.03 24.50
N GLN A 234 4.73 -6.78 24.81
CA GLN A 234 5.29 -5.42 24.89
C GLN A 234 5.88 -4.95 23.55
N ILE A 235 5.67 -5.66 22.44
CA ILE A 235 6.25 -5.29 21.14
C ILE A 235 5.82 -3.90 20.67
N THR A 236 4.60 -3.47 20.99
CA THR A 236 4.07 -2.15 20.60
C THR A 236 4.90 -1.04 21.23
N ILE A 237 5.01 -1.02 22.56
CA ILE A 237 5.80 -0.02 23.29
C ILE A 237 7.30 -0.15 23.04
N HIS A 238 7.81 -1.38 22.87
CA HIS A 238 9.20 -1.60 22.45
C HIS A 238 9.47 -0.98 21.08
N ALA A 239 8.54 -1.10 20.14
CA ALA A 239 8.66 -0.52 18.81
C ALA A 239 8.62 1.01 18.83
N VAL A 240 7.70 1.60 19.60
CA VAL A 240 7.61 3.06 19.76
C VAL A 240 8.87 3.62 20.43
N ALA A 241 9.37 2.98 21.48
CA ALA A 241 10.57 3.41 22.21
C ALA A 241 11.88 3.23 21.41
N ILE A 242 12.00 2.15 20.62
CA ILE A 242 13.23 1.87 19.85
C ILE A 242 13.19 2.54 18.47
N ALA A 243 12.21 2.20 17.63
CA ALA A 243 12.15 2.67 16.25
C ALA A 243 11.62 4.11 16.17
N GLY A 244 10.50 4.42 16.83
CA GLY A 244 9.99 5.78 16.93
C GLY A 244 10.98 6.71 17.65
N GLY A 245 11.49 6.27 18.80
CA GLY A 245 12.51 6.98 19.57
C GLY A 245 13.78 7.27 18.75
N ALA A 246 14.21 6.37 17.87
CA ALA A 246 15.38 6.59 17.02
C ALA A 246 15.16 7.69 15.98
N GLU A 247 13.95 7.84 15.43
CA GLU A 247 13.64 8.94 14.51
C GLU A 247 13.47 10.27 15.26
N ALA A 248 12.78 10.29 16.40
CA ALA A 248 12.68 11.49 17.25
C ALA A 248 14.05 11.95 17.78
N ALA A 249 14.94 11.01 18.12
CA ALA A 249 16.33 11.29 18.49
C ALA A 249 17.08 12.03 17.37
N LYS A 250 16.99 11.58 16.11
CA LYS A 250 17.61 12.26 14.96
C LYS A 250 17.05 13.68 14.79
N ALA A 251 15.74 13.86 14.93
CA ALA A 251 15.09 15.17 14.86
C ALA A 251 15.59 16.14 15.96
N LEU A 252 15.85 15.63 17.17
CA LEU A 252 16.47 16.37 18.28
C LEU A 252 18.00 16.58 18.13
N GLY A 253 18.58 16.15 17.01
CA GLY A 253 19.99 16.33 16.65
C GLY A 253 20.95 15.33 17.29
N PHE A 254 20.46 14.18 17.76
CA PHE A 254 21.30 13.08 18.21
C PHE A 254 21.86 12.29 17.01
N LYS A 255 23.00 11.63 17.22
CA LYS A 255 23.53 10.66 16.28
C LYS A 255 22.92 9.29 16.60
N ILE A 256 22.34 8.66 15.60
CA ILE A 256 21.91 7.26 15.66
C ILE A 256 22.71 6.50 14.61
N THR A 257 23.45 5.48 15.04
CA THR A 257 24.18 4.59 14.15
C THR A 257 23.19 3.59 13.56
N LYS A 258 23.01 3.62 12.24
CA LYS A 258 22.46 2.46 11.53
C LYS A 258 23.53 1.38 11.48
N GLU A 259 23.15 0.15 11.76
CA GLU A 259 23.92 -1.01 11.33
C GLU A 259 23.74 -1.17 9.81
N GLU A 260 24.55 -0.44 9.04
CA GLU A 260 24.84 -0.71 7.64
C GLU A 260 26.26 -1.33 7.56
N GLU A 261 26.49 -2.18 6.57
CA GLU A 261 27.40 -3.34 6.62
C GLU A 261 28.91 -2.99 6.76
N GLU A 262 29.67 -3.84 7.49
CA GLU A 262 31.13 -3.83 7.46
C GLU A 262 31.63 -4.37 6.10
N GLU A 263 31.92 -3.49 5.13
CA GLU A 263 32.74 -3.86 3.97
C GLU A 263 34.18 -4.15 4.41
N GLU A 264 34.70 -5.33 4.07
CA GLU A 264 36.06 -5.75 4.44
C GLU A 264 37.14 -4.82 3.86
N MET A 265 38.09 -4.41 4.72
CA MET A 265 39.17 -3.49 4.37
C MET A 265 40.12 -4.04 3.29
N ILE A 266 40.33 -3.27 2.22
CA ILE A 266 41.56 -3.32 1.41
C ILE A 266 42.38 -2.05 1.72
N PRO A 267 43.60 -2.14 2.29
CA PRO A 267 44.39 -0.95 2.65
C PRO A 267 44.93 -0.21 1.42
N GLN A 268 44.79 1.12 1.39
CA GLN A 268 45.55 1.99 0.48
C GLN A 268 46.72 2.68 1.20
N GLU A 269 47.89 2.71 0.54
CA GLU A 269 49.07 3.40 1.03
C GLU A 269 49.02 4.91 0.78
N ILE A 270 49.10 5.67 1.88
CA ILE A 270 49.82 6.94 2.09
C ILE A 270 50.38 7.65 0.83
N VAL A 271 49.88 8.85 0.51
CA VAL A 271 50.74 10.02 0.17
C VAL A 271 50.19 11.30 0.85
N ASN A 272 51.13 12.14 1.31
CA ASN A 272 50.95 13.33 2.15
C ASN A 272 50.54 14.63 1.42
N HIS A 273 50.04 15.59 2.23
CA HIS A 273 50.10 17.06 2.04
C HIS A 273 49.25 17.67 0.89
N ASN A 274 48.76 18.92 0.97
CA ASN A 274 49.00 19.97 1.97
C ASN A 274 47.79 20.92 2.16
N GLN A 275 47.84 21.75 3.20
CA GLN A 275 46.88 22.83 3.50
C GLN A 275 47.16 24.09 2.67
N GLU A 276 46.16 24.96 2.50
CA GLU A 276 46.32 26.42 2.66
C GLU A 276 44.95 27.09 2.96
N GLU A 277 44.98 28.22 3.69
CA GLU A 277 43.82 28.95 4.22
C GLU A 277 43.55 30.27 3.43
N GLU A 278 42.64 31.10 3.96
CA GLU A 278 42.27 32.48 3.52
C GLU A 278 41.24 32.64 2.37
N SER A 279 40.41 33.70 2.33
CA SER A 279 39.86 34.53 3.42
C SER A 279 38.59 35.31 2.98
N VAL A 280 37.77 35.64 3.98
CA VAL A 280 36.60 36.55 4.08
C VAL A 280 36.43 37.66 3.02
N THR A 281 35.18 37.88 2.55
CA THR A 281 34.58 39.24 2.49
C THR A 281 33.04 39.25 2.45
N LYS A 282 32.44 40.37 2.90
CA LYS A 282 30.99 40.59 3.13
C LYS A 282 30.38 41.57 2.13
N GLY A 283 29.05 41.49 1.97
CA GLY A 283 28.17 42.62 1.63
C GLY A 283 27.36 42.43 0.32
N GLU A 284 26.21 43.07 0.12
CA GLU A 284 25.22 43.63 1.06
C GLU A 284 23.83 43.62 0.37
N LYS A 285 22.77 43.90 1.12
CA LYS A 285 21.34 43.83 0.74
C LYS A 285 20.97 44.73 -0.44
N ASP A 286 19.88 44.39 -1.12
CA ASP A 286 18.89 45.41 -1.49
C ASP A 286 17.44 44.89 -1.46
N ASN A 287 16.47 45.80 -1.33
CA ASN A 287 15.05 45.48 -1.04
C ASN A 287 14.12 45.69 -2.24
N ILE A 288 13.04 44.91 -2.33
CA ILE A 288 11.80 45.33 -3.03
C ILE A 288 10.59 45.11 -2.10
N ARG A 289 9.68 46.10 -2.06
CA ARG A 289 8.37 46.11 -1.38
C ARG A 289 7.26 46.22 -2.42
N ILE A 290 6.00 46.01 -1.98
CA ILE A 290 4.67 46.22 -2.64
C ILE A 290 3.96 44.87 -2.85
N VAL A 291 2.71 44.61 -2.44
CA VAL A 291 1.74 45.42 -1.65
C VAL A 291 0.85 44.52 -0.76
N LYS A 292 0.17 45.13 0.22
CA LYS A 292 -0.76 44.50 1.17
C LYS A 292 -2.20 44.55 0.66
N GLN A 293 -2.96 43.46 0.77
CA GLN A 293 -4.43 43.47 0.67
C GLN A 293 -5.02 42.52 1.72
N GLU A 294 -6.20 42.85 2.27
CA GLU A 294 -6.69 42.27 3.54
C GLU A 294 -7.84 41.27 3.35
N LYS A 295 -7.76 40.18 4.14
CA LYS A 295 -8.79 39.25 4.64
C LYS A 295 -10.12 39.05 3.87
N SER A 296 -10.41 37.77 3.63
CA SER A 296 -11.72 37.16 3.90
C SER A 296 -11.49 35.99 4.86
N ASP A 297 -12.37 35.78 5.83
CA ASP A 297 -12.14 34.80 6.90
C ASP A 297 -12.28 33.35 6.40
N GLN A 298 -11.31 32.51 6.75
CA GLN A 298 -11.39 31.05 6.68
C GLN A 298 -11.15 30.49 8.08
N GLU A 299 -11.96 29.49 8.47
CA GLU A 299 -11.82 28.82 9.75
C GLU A 299 -10.51 28.04 9.80
N THR A 300 -9.70 28.31 10.83
CA THR A 300 -8.35 27.75 10.95
C THR A 300 -8.41 26.23 11.08
N ILE A 301 -7.68 25.52 10.22
CA ILE A 301 -7.36 24.11 10.45
C ILE A 301 -6.38 24.08 11.63
N LEU A 302 -6.83 23.50 12.76
CA LEU A 302 -5.98 23.18 13.91
C LEU A 302 -4.80 22.33 13.45
N GLY A 303 -3.60 22.93 13.40
CA GLY A 303 -2.36 22.25 13.05
C GLY A 303 -1.69 21.59 14.26
N ALA A 304 -0.77 20.66 14.02
CA ALA A 304 0.00 19.96 15.06
C ALA A 304 0.75 20.91 16.02
N GLU A 305 1.03 22.14 15.56
CA GLU A 305 1.65 23.22 16.31
C GLU A 305 0.84 23.65 17.56
N GLU A 306 -0.50 23.48 17.58
CA GLU A 306 -1.35 23.83 18.74
C GLU A 306 -1.35 22.80 19.89
N ILE A 307 -0.68 21.66 19.69
CA ILE A 307 -0.46 20.60 20.70
C ILE A 307 0.97 20.71 21.30
N GLY A 308 1.82 21.58 20.75
CA GLY A 308 3.19 21.79 21.23
C GLY A 308 4.25 20.89 20.60
N PHE A 309 3.91 20.11 19.56
CA PHE A 309 4.90 19.34 18.81
C PHE A 309 5.95 20.28 18.22
N SER A 310 7.20 20.14 18.68
CA SER A 310 8.32 20.93 18.14
C SER A 310 8.54 20.59 16.66
N ALA A 311 8.46 21.60 15.80
CA ALA A 311 8.38 21.45 14.35
C ALA A 311 9.66 20.87 13.70
N VAL A 312 9.77 19.55 13.67
CA VAL A 312 10.53 18.77 12.69
C VAL A 312 9.68 17.57 12.28
N ASP A 313 9.25 17.55 11.02
CA ASP A 313 8.45 16.46 10.45
C ASP A 313 9.29 15.18 10.37
N VAL A 314 9.03 14.24 11.28
CA VAL A 314 9.77 12.98 11.40
C VAL A 314 9.45 11.99 10.26
N SER A 315 8.49 12.31 9.38
CA SER A 315 8.13 11.46 8.23
C SER A 315 9.03 11.66 6.99
N LYS A 316 9.90 12.70 6.95
CA LYS A 316 10.65 13.08 5.73
C LYS A 316 12.08 13.59 5.95
N VAL A 317 13.09 12.71 5.87
CA VAL A 317 14.46 13.11 5.47
C VAL A 317 15.18 12.03 4.64
N GLN A 318 15.18 12.18 3.30
CA GLN A 318 16.35 11.79 2.48
C GLN A 318 16.40 12.54 1.12
N LYS A 319 16.70 13.85 1.15
CA LYS A 319 17.21 14.61 0.00
C LYS A 319 18.28 15.58 0.53
N GLN A 320 19.56 15.32 0.25
CA GLN A 320 20.64 16.28 0.47
C GLN A 320 21.04 16.89 -0.89
N GLU A 321 21.04 18.22 -0.97
CA GLU A 321 21.56 18.92 -2.14
C GLU A 321 23.07 18.69 -2.30
N THR A 322 23.54 18.57 -3.54
CA THR A 322 24.96 18.79 -3.88
C THR A 322 25.05 19.91 -4.91
N ALA A 323 25.87 20.92 -4.63
CA ALA A 323 25.96 22.12 -5.42
C ALA A 323 26.71 21.93 -6.76
N GLN A 324 26.40 22.79 -7.73
CA GLN A 324 27.12 22.93 -9.00
C GLN A 324 28.57 23.42 -8.80
N PRO A 325 29.46 23.12 -9.76
CA PRO A 325 30.44 24.08 -10.24
C PRO A 325 30.11 24.56 -11.67
N LYS A 326 30.30 25.86 -11.93
CA LYS A 326 30.19 26.46 -13.27
C LYS A 326 31.52 26.43 -14.02
N SER A 327 31.44 26.01 -15.29
CA SER A 327 32.18 26.47 -16.49
C SER A 327 33.43 27.37 -16.34
N GLN A 328 34.53 26.94 -17.00
CA GLN A 328 35.25 27.65 -18.08
C GLN A 328 36.06 26.58 -18.85
N THR A 329 36.08 26.41 -20.19
CA THR A 329 36.14 27.30 -21.37
C THR A 329 37.57 27.57 -21.87
N GLU A 330 37.95 26.84 -22.93
CA GLU A 330 38.83 27.22 -24.08
C GLU A 330 38.65 26.06 -25.09
N SER A 331 38.03 26.17 -26.28
CA SER A 331 38.34 27.02 -27.45
C SER A 331 39.78 26.83 -27.93
N THR A 332 40.05 26.16 -29.05
CA THR A 332 40.09 26.74 -30.41
C THR A 332 40.22 25.57 -31.42
N GLN A 333 39.37 25.44 -32.45
CA GLN A 333 39.69 25.61 -33.90
C GLN A 333 41.12 25.17 -34.32
N GLU A 334 41.40 24.50 -35.44
CA GLU A 334 40.67 24.19 -36.68
C GLU A 334 41.25 22.84 -37.23
N LEU A 335 41.08 22.30 -38.45
CA LEU A 335 40.59 22.77 -39.77
C LEU A 335 40.08 21.56 -40.59
N SER A 336 39.34 21.79 -41.68
CA SER A 336 38.88 20.79 -42.65
C SER A 336 39.97 20.25 -43.59
N GLY A 337 39.80 19.05 -44.14
CA GLY A 337 40.65 18.52 -45.23
C GLY A 337 40.02 17.39 -46.04
N GLN A 338 39.21 17.72 -47.05
CA GLN A 338 38.85 16.78 -48.13
C GLN A 338 40.02 16.61 -49.11
N GLN A 339 40.22 15.42 -49.67
CA GLN A 339 39.99 15.14 -51.10
C GLN A 339 40.51 13.75 -51.54
N GLU A 340 39.72 13.11 -52.40
CA GLU A 340 40.16 12.03 -53.27
C GLU A 340 41.02 12.56 -54.43
N SER A 341 41.93 11.73 -54.95
CA SER A 341 42.19 11.70 -56.40
C SER A 341 42.82 10.36 -56.85
N GLN A 342 42.00 9.58 -57.55
CA GLN A 342 42.28 8.67 -58.69
C GLN A 342 43.74 8.40 -59.12
N LEU A 343 44.04 7.12 -59.40
CA LEU A 343 44.72 6.72 -60.66
C LEU A 343 44.42 5.24 -61.03
N SER A 344 44.85 4.81 -62.22
CA SER A 344 44.23 3.76 -63.04
C SER A 344 44.93 2.38 -63.13
N GLU A 345 44.11 1.36 -63.47
CA GLU A 345 44.36 0.18 -64.32
C GLU A 345 45.65 -0.68 -64.23
N ALA A 346 45.41 -1.96 -63.89
CA ALA A 346 45.83 -3.19 -64.59
C ALA A 346 47.26 -3.35 -65.17
N GLY A 347 47.97 -4.38 -64.66
CA GLY A 347 49.19 -4.95 -65.26
C GLY A 347 49.39 -6.42 -64.86
N LYS A 348 49.88 -7.27 -65.78
CA LYS A 348 49.97 -8.73 -65.64
C LYS A 348 51.27 -9.22 -64.99
N SER A 349 51.16 -10.46 -64.49
CA SER A 349 52.14 -11.55 -64.46
C SER A 349 53.37 -11.45 -65.38
N GLU A 350 54.50 -12.02 -64.96
CA GLU A 350 55.07 -13.19 -65.66
C GLU A 350 56.07 -14.01 -64.82
N GLU A 351 56.55 -15.11 -65.42
CA GLU A 351 56.99 -16.38 -64.82
C GLU A 351 58.50 -16.65 -65.07
N MET A 352 58.97 -17.87 -64.73
CA MET A 352 60.02 -18.71 -65.36
C MET A 352 61.09 -19.22 -64.36
N THR A 353 61.57 -20.48 -64.42
CA THR A 353 61.71 -21.39 -65.58
C THR A 353 61.67 -22.89 -65.20
N GLU A 354 60.97 -23.70 -66.01
CA GLU A 354 61.36 -25.01 -66.62
C GLU A 354 61.83 -26.27 -65.80
N PRO A 355 61.86 -27.51 -66.38
CA PRO A 355 61.58 -27.92 -67.78
C PRO A 355 60.63 -29.12 -68.04
N GLY A 356 60.05 -29.15 -69.25
CA GLY A 356 60.31 -30.21 -70.26
C GLY A 356 59.88 -31.68 -70.08
N THR A 357 58.67 -32.01 -70.56
CA THR A 357 58.30 -33.19 -71.40
C THR A 357 59.12 -34.50 -71.39
N GLU A 358 58.46 -35.64 -71.11
CA GLU A 358 58.08 -36.63 -72.17
C GLU A 358 57.17 -37.80 -71.72
N THR A 359 56.35 -38.30 -72.67
CA THR A 359 55.69 -39.62 -72.77
C THR A 359 54.73 -40.16 -71.67
N GLY A 360 53.46 -40.26 -72.08
CA GLY A 360 52.30 -40.76 -71.33
C GLY A 360 52.30 -42.19 -70.74
N VAL A 361 51.48 -42.32 -69.69
CA VAL A 361 50.59 -43.49 -69.47
C VAL A 361 49.22 -42.98 -69.00
N MET A 362 48.12 -43.34 -69.69
CA MET A 362 46.76 -43.10 -69.19
C MET A 362 46.38 -44.11 -68.10
N THR A 363 46.82 -43.89 -66.86
CA THR A 363 46.37 -44.71 -65.72
C THR A 363 45.02 -44.20 -65.21
N ARG A 364 43.93 -44.79 -65.72
CA ARG A 364 42.58 -44.63 -65.15
C ARG A 364 42.55 -45.15 -63.71
N ILE A 365 42.63 -44.26 -62.72
CA ILE A 365 42.30 -44.63 -61.33
C ILE A 365 40.80 -44.90 -61.25
N LYS A 366 40.45 -46.17 -61.05
CA LYS A 366 39.06 -46.62 -60.88
C LYS A 366 38.47 -46.00 -59.62
N LEU A 367 37.36 -45.29 -59.78
CA LEU A 367 36.47 -44.98 -58.67
C LEU A 367 36.02 -46.31 -58.02
N MET A 368 36.39 -46.52 -56.76
CA MET A 368 36.10 -47.77 -56.05
C MET A 368 34.64 -47.76 -55.58
N ILE A 369 33.72 -48.12 -56.49
CA ILE A 369 32.30 -48.29 -56.18
C ILE A 369 32.20 -49.37 -55.10
N PRO A 370 31.60 -49.09 -53.92
CA PRO A 370 31.36 -50.12 -52.91
C PRO A 370 30.46 -51.20 -53.50
N ARG A 371 30.82 -52.47 -53.30
CA ARG A 371 30.03 -53.61 -53.79
C ARG A 371 28.62 -53.51 -53.24
N ILE A 372 27.65 -53.24 -54.11
CA ILE A 372 26.22 -53.40 -53.80
C ILE A 372 26.04 -54.84 -53.30
N PRO A 373 25.57 -55.08 -52.06
CA PRO A 373 25.29 -56.42 -51.60
C PRO A 373 24.26 -57.03 -52.55
N HIS A 374 24.52 -58.25 -53.02
CA HIS A 374 23.64 -58.90 -53.99
C HIS A 374 22.22 -58.96 -53.43
N LEU A 375 21.31 -58.17 -54.02
CA LEU A 375 19.88 -58.33 -53.80
C LEU A 375 19.55 -59.81 -54.00
N PRO A 376 18.83 -60.45 -53.07
CA PRO A 376 18.41 -61.83 -53.27
C PRO A 376 17.64 -61.87 -54.59
N LYS A 377 18.02 -62.81 -55.48
CA LYS A 377 17.34 -62.99 -56.76
C LYS A 377 15.89 -63.36 -56.46
N PHE A 378 15.00 -62.36 -56.45
CA PHE A 378 13.58 -62.55 -56.34
C PHE A 378 13.14 -63.32 -57.59
N ARG A 379 13.11 -64.65 -57.45
CA ARG A 379 12.38 -65.53 -58.36
C ARG A 379 10.92 -65.16 -58.20
N ILE A 380 10.46 -64.26 -59.07
CA ILE A 380 9.04 -64.06 -59.30
C ILE A 380 8.49 -65.45 -59.64
N PRO A 381 7.57 -66.04 -58.86
CA PRO A 381 6.99 -67.32 -59.21
C PRO A 381 6.32 -67.16 -60.58
N HIS A 382 6.53 -68.13 -61.47
CA HIS A 382 6.11 -68.05 -62.87
C HIS A 382 4.59 -68.27 -62.97
N LEU A 383 3.82 -67.29 -62.49
CA LEU A 383 2.36 -67.34 -62.36
C LEU A 383 1.67 -67.03 -63.70
N THR A 384 2.07 -67.74 -64.76
CA THR A 384 1.76 -67.37 -66.15
C THR A 384 0.99 -68.44 -66.92
N GLU A 385 0.10 -69.22 -66.28
CA GLU A 385 -0.64 -70.28 -67.01
C GLU A 385 -2.10 -70.54 -66.61
N ILE A 386 -2.73 -69.71 -65.75
CA ILE A 386 -4.15 -69.89 -65.37
C ILE A 386 -5.03 -68.66 -65.69
N LEU A 387 -4.46 -67.54 -66.15
CA LEU A 387 -5.19 -66.27 -66.34
C LEU A 387 -5.09 -65.74 -67.78
N GLY A 388 -6.26 -65.58 -68.44
CA GLY A 388 -6.40 -65.21 -69.85
C GLY A 388 -5.91 -63.81 -70.22
N SER A 389 -5.76 -63.51 -71.51
CA SER A 389 -5.05 -62.30 -72.00
C SER A 389 -5.51 -60.98 -71.38
N LYS A 390 -6.82 -60.80 -71.14
CA LYS A 390 -7.38 -59.59 -70.50
C LYS A 390 -6.92 -59.40 -69.05
N THR A 391 -6.66 -60.49 -68.31
CA THR A 391 -6.22 -60.41 -66.90
C THR A 391 -4.74 -60.10 -66.73
N LYS A 392 -3.89 -60.40 -67.73
CA LYS A 392 -2.47 -59.97 -67.72
C LYS A 392 -2.34 -58.45 -67.79
N VAL A 393 -3.20 -57.78 -68.57
CA VAL A 393 -3.26 -56.31 -68.66
C VAL A 393 -3.74 -55.71 -67.33
N ILE A 394 -4.79 -56.27 -66.74
CA ILE A 394 -5.30 -55.85 -65.42
C ILE A 394 -4.21 -55.98 -64.35
N PHE A 395 -3.47 -57.09 -64.32
CA PHE A 395 -2.35 -57.27 -63.37
C PHE A 395 -1.23 -56.24 -63.58
N SER A 396 -0.83 -55.93 -64.82
CA SER A 396 0.17 -54.88 -65.07
C SER A 396 -0.30 -53.48 -64.64
N ILE A 397 -1.60 -53.17 -64.81
CA ILE A 397 -2.20 -51.91 -64.35
C ILE A 397 -2.19 -51.84 -62.82
N ILE A 398 -2.55 -52.93 -62.13
CA ILE A 398 -2.49 -53.02 -60.66
C ILE A 398 -1.05 -52.82 -60.15
N VAL A 399 -0.05 -53.44 -60.77
CA VAL A 399 1.36 -53.27 -60.37
C VAL A 399 1.82 -51.82 -60.55
N VAL A 400 1.51 -51.19 -61.69
CA VAL A 400 1.86 -49.77 -61.93
C VAL A 400 1.11 -48.85 -60.94
N LEU A 401 -0.16 -49.13 -60.67
CA LEU A 401 -0.95 -48.37 -59.69
C LEU A 401 -0.39 -48.53 -58.26
N CYS A 402 0.01 -49.73 -57.85
CA CYS A 402 0.68 -49.96 -56.56
C CYS A 402 2.04 -49.25 -56.47
N VAL A 403 2.80 -49.16 -57.57
CA VAL A 403 4.05 -48.39 -57.61
C VAL A 403 3.79 -46.88 -57.53
N LEU A 404 2.77 -46.36 -58.22
CA LEU A 404 2.38 -44.95 -58.14
C LEU A 404 1.85 -44.58 -56.76
N ILE A 405 0.98 -45.40 -56.16
CA ILE A 405 0.46 -45.20 -54.80
C ILE A 405 1.60 -45.34 -53.77
N GLY A 406 2.48 -46.33 -53.92
CA GLY A 406 3.65 -46.49 -53.06
C GLY A 406 4.63 -45.31 -53.15
N GLY A 407 4.88 -44.82 -54.37
CA GLY A 407 5.70 -43.63 -54.61
C GLY A 407 5.08 -42.36 -54.02
N ALA A 408 3.78 -42.15 -54.22
CA ALA A 408 3.02 -41.05 -53.63
C ALA A 408 2.98 -41.12 -52.09
N ALA A 409 2.84 -42.32 -51.51
CA ALA A 409 2.88 -42.53 -50.06
C ALA A 409 4.28 -42.26 -49.47
N VAL A 410 5.35 -42.69 -50.13
CA VAL A 410 6.74 -42.41 -49.72
C VAL A 410 7.06 -40.91 -49.85
N TYR A 411 6.64 -40.28 -50.95
CA TYR A 411 6.79 -38.85 -51.16
C TYR A 411 6.02 -38.02 -50.13
N GLY A 412 4.74 -38.36 -49.91
CA GLY A 412 3.89 -37.77 -48.88
C GLY A 412 4.48 -37.92 -47.48
N TYR A 413 4.98 -39.11 -47.13
CA TYR A 413 5.66 -39.36 -45.86
C TYR A 413 6.93 -38.51 -45.64
N TRP A 414 7.62 -38.06 -46.70
CA TRP A 414 8.77 -37.16 -46.57
C TRP A 414 8.43 -35.66 -46.61
N THR A 415 7.24 -35.28 -47.06
CA THR A 415 6.88 -33.86 -47.30
C THR A 415 5.75 -33.33 -46.43
N ILE A 416 4.80 -34.18 -46.06
CA ILE A 416 3.58 -33.81 -45.31
C ILE A 416 3.81 -33.69 -43.80
N PRO A 417 4.56 -34.58 -43.12
CA PRO A 417 4.65 -34.52 -41.67
C PRO A 417 5.23 -33.20 -41.15
N LYS A 418 4.63 -32.68 -40.08
CA LYS A 418 5.12 -31.53 -39.30
C LYS A 418 5.32 -31.94 -37.84
N ALA A 419 6.21 -31.24 -37.16
CA ALA A 419 6.40 -31.37 -35.73
C ALA A 419 6.32 -29.99 -35.06
N LYS A 420 5.69 -29.95 -33.88
CA LYS A 420 5.77 -28.83 -32.95
C LYS A 420 6.48 -29.33 -31.69
N VAL A 421 7.45 -28.57 -31.20
CA VAL A 421 8.15 -28.84 -29.95
C VAL A 421 8.01 -27.63 -29.03
N VAL A 422 7.35 -27.83 -27.89
CA VAL A 422 7.30 -26.82 -26.83
C VAL A 422 8.34 -27.19 -25.78
N LEU A 423 9.35 -26.34 -25.62
CA LEU A 423 10.43 -26.49 -24.64
C LEU A 423 10.11 -25.63 -23.43
N TYR A 424 9.94 -26.27 -22.28
CA TYR A 424 9.76 -25.60 -21.01
C TYR A 424 11.11 -25.45 -20.32
N VAL A 425 11.46 -24.22 -19.99
CA VAL A 425 12.73 -23.83 -19.37
C VAL A 425 12.48 -23.19 -18.02
N LYS A 426 13.39 -23.42 -17.07
CA LYS A 426 13.38 -22.73 -15.78
C LYS A 426 13.91 -21.31 -15.98
N PRO A 427 13.14 -20.27 -15.60
CA PRO A 427 13.57 -18.90 -15.79
C PRO A 427 14.70 -18.56 -14.81
N LYS A 428 15.43 -17.49 -15.10
CA LYS A 428 16.07 -16.69 -14.05
C LYS A 428 15.28 -15.40 -13.93
N SER A 429 15.12 -14.87 -12.72
CA SER A 429 14.51 -13.57 -12.51
C SER A 429 15.30 -12.75 -11.50
N PHE A 430 15.20 -11.44 -11.64
CA PHE A 430 15.72 -10.46 -10.69
C PHE A 430 14.92 -9.17 -10.82
N ASP A 431 14.90 -8.37 -9.77
CA ASP A 431 14.21 -7.09 -9.77
C ASP A 431 15.23 -5.97 -10.03
N LYS A 432 14.90 -5.06 -10.95
CA LYS A 432 15.71 -3.88 -11.24
C LYS A 432 14.93 -2.61 -10.95
N GLU A 433 15.41 -1.82 -10.00
CA GLU A 433 14.87 -0.48 -9.76
C GLU A 433 15.45 0.50 -10.79
N VAL A 434 14.57 1.28 -11.42
CA VAL A 434 14.91 2.31 -12.42
C VAL A 434 14.18 3.60 -12.05
N GLU A 435 14.92 4.60 -11.63
CA GLU A 435 14.44 5.98 -11.60
C GLU A 435 14.53 6.59 -13.00
N LEU A 436 13.43 7.19 -13.47
CA LEU A 436 13.37 7.93 -14.73
C LEU A 436 12.50 9.19 -14.58
N ILE A 437 12.55 10.08 -15.57
CA ILE A 437 11.83 11.36 -15.55
C ILE A 437 11.02 11.49 -16.85
N ILE A 438 9.71 11.63 -16.71
CA ILE A 438 8.80 12.01 -17.79
C ILE A 438 8.82 13.54 -17.87
N ASP A 439 9.24 14.11 -19.00
CA ASP A 439 9.46 15.54 -19.15
C ASP A 439 8.63 16.08 -20.33
N PRO A 440 7.51 16.78 -20.07
CA PRO A 440 6.68 17.38 -21.12
C PRO A 440 7.35 18.52 -21.90
N THR A 441 8.56 18.93 -21.53
CA THR A 441 9.37 19.90 -22.28
C THR A 441 10.45 19.24 -23.14
N ALA A 442 10.62 17.91 -23.05
CA ALA A 442 11.58 17.16 -23.86
C ALA A 442 10.96 16.67 -25.18
N ASP A 443 11.60 17.00 -26.30
CA ASP A 443 11.16 16.55 -27.64
C ASP A 443 11.62 15.11 -27.99
N GLN A 444 12.62 14.57 -27.28
CA GLN A 444 13.25 13.27 -27.55
C GLN A 444 13.72 12.58 -26.26
N ILE A 445 13.79 11.24 -26.32
CA ILE A 445 14.40 10.39 -25.29
C ILE A 445 15.87 10.75 -25.05
N ASN A 446 16.28 10.79 -23.78
CA ASN A 446 17.67 10.96 -23.36
C ASN A 446 18.06 9.85 -22.36
N PRO A 447 18.59 8.71 -22.84
CA PRO A 447 18.87 7.55 -21.99
C PRO A 447 19.90 7.84 -20.89
N ASN A 448 20.94 8.62 -21.18
CA ASN A 448 21.99 9.01 -20.22
C ASN A 448 21.43 9.73 -18.98
N GLN A 449 20.35 10.51 -19.16
CA GLN A 449 19.66 11.22 -18.08
C GLN A 449 18.39 10.52 -17.62
N LYS A 450 18.10 9.33 -18.16
CA LYS A 450 16.88 8.56 -17.98
C LYS A 450 15.60 9.41 -18.15
N ARG A 451 15.57 10.24 -19.21
CA ARG A 451 14.45 11.15 -19.52
C ARG A 451 13.67 10.68 -20.74
N ILE A 452 12.34 10.67 -20.65
CA ILE A 452 11.43 10.45 -21.79
C ILE A 452 10.51 11.67 -22.01
N PRO A 453 10.13 11.97 -23.26
CA PRO A 453 9.07 12.94 -23.57
C PRO A 453 7.77 12.63 -22.84
N GLY A 454 7.12 13.68 -22.35
CA GLY A 454 5.77 13.63 -21.81
C GLY A 454 4.80 14.52 -22.58
N LYS A 455 3.51 14.40 -22.27
CA LYS A 455 2.48 15.34 -22.70
C LYS A 455 1.48 15.54 -21.57
N VAL A 456 1.29 16.79 -21.13
CA VAL A 456 0.24 17.12 -20.15
C VAL A 456 -1.14 16.93 -20.81
N VAL A 457 -2.02 16.21 -20.11
CA VAL A 457 -3.39 15.88 -20.51
C VAL A 457 -4.35 16.18 -19.36
N GLU A 458 -5.56 16.62 -19.68
CA GLU A 458 -6.60 16.95 -18.70
C GLU A 458 -7.98 16.46 -19.13
N VAL A 459 -8.80 16.08 -18.16
CA VAL A 459 -10.20 15.72 -18.38
C VAL A 459 -11.06 16.21 -17.22
N GLU A 460 -12.30 16.60 -17.52
CA GLU A 460 -13.33 16.88 -16.51
C GLU A 460 -14.40 15.78 -16.58
N VAL A 461 -14.74 15.21 -15.43
CA VAL A 461 -15.70 14.10 -15.30
C VAL A 461 -16.70 14.38 -14.18
N GLU A 462 -17.91 13.88 -14.33
CA GLU A 462 -19.03 14.14 -13.42
C GLU A 462 -19.82 12.86 -13.17
N SER A 463 -20.10 12.57 -11.90
CA SER A 463 -20.86 11.40 -11.46
C SER A 463 -21.66 11.76 -10.21
N GLY A 464 -22.69 10.97 -9.93
CA GLY A 464 -23.54 11.16 -8.77
C GLY A 464 -24.28 9.89 -8.41
N LYS A 465 -24.41 9.65 -7.12
CA LYS A 465 -24.99 8.44 -6.53
C LYS A 465 -25.96 8.82 -5.40
N GLU A 466 -26.82 7.88 -5.03
CA GLU A 466 -27.67 7.96 -3.84
C GLU A 466 -27.52 6.70 -2.98
N LYS A 467 -27.67 6.85 -1.67
CA LYS A 467 -27.56 5.78 -0.68
C LYS A 467 -28.63 5.96 0.40
N ASP A 468 -29.15 4.86 0.92
CA ASP A 468 -30.06 4.88 2.07
C ASP A 468 -29.31 5.31 3.33
N THR A 469 -29.94 6.14 4.17
CA THR A 469 -29.30 6.69 5.39
C THR A 469 -29.31 5.68 6.54
N THR A 470 -28.17 5.50 7.20
CA THR A 470 -27.99 4.59 8.33
C THR A 470 -28.09 5.27 9.69
N GLY A 471 -27.85 6.58 9.76
CA GLY A 471 -27.99 7.34 10.99
C GLY A 471 -29.42 7.37 11.54
N THR A 472 -29.55 7.56 12.85
CA THR A 472 -30.85 7.75 13.51
C THR A 472 -30.87 9.02 14.36
N ARG A 473 -32.08 9.59 14.52
CA ARG A 473 -32.33 10.78 15.34
C ARG A 473 -33.65 10.61 16.09
N VAL A 474 -33.67 10.98 17.37
CA VAL A 474 -34.91 11.02 18.15
C VAL A 474 -35.62 12.35 17.90
N VAL A 475 -36.90 12.28 17.54
CA VAL A 475 -37.78 13.45 17.31
C VAL A 475 -39.06 13.31 18.13
N GLY A 476 -39.67 14.44 18.49
CA GLY A 476 -40.87 14.45 19.31
C GLY A 476 -41.13 15.81 19.93
N GLU A 477 -42.07 15.83 20.86
CA GLU A 477 -42.55 17.03 21.56
C GLU A 477 -42.23 16.93 23.06
N LYS A 478 -42.11 18.11 23.69
CA LYS A 478 -41.83 18.25 25.13
C LYS A 478 -43.15 18.29 25.90
N ALA A 479 -43.23 17.62 27.04
CA ALA A 479 -44.40 17.73 27.89
C ALA A 479 -44.50 19.14 28.49
N GLN A 480 -45.72 19.67 28.55
CA GLN A 480 -46.06 20.99 29.09
C GLN A 480 -47.27 20.92 30.03
N GLY A 481 -47.38 21.91 30.91
CA GLY A 481 -48.55 22.11 31.76
C GLY A 481 -48.29 23.13 32.88
N GLU A 482 -49.06 23.06 33.96
CA GLU A 482 -48.95 24.01 35.08
C GLU A 482 -48.55 23.33 36.40
N VAL A 483 -47.73 24.03 37.18
CA VAL A 483 -47.47 23.70 38.59
C VAL A 483 -47.87 24.83 39.52
N THR A 484 -48.40 24.46 40.68
CA THR A 484 -48.54 25.35 41.83
C THR A 484 -47.27 25.25 42.68
N ILE A 485 -46.57 26.36 42.84
CA ILE A 485 -45.41 26.49 43.74
C ILE A 485 -45.89 26.89 45.13
N TYR A 486 -45.34 26.25 46.15
CA TYR A 486 -45.59 26.45 47.57
C TYR A 486 -44.33 27.00 48.24
N ASN A 487 -44.45 28.17 48.85
CA ASN A 487 -43.42 28.77 49.69
C ASN A 487 -43.77 28.58 51.16
N LYS A 488 -42.93 27.81 51.86
CA LYS A 488 -43.07 27.46 53.28
C LYS A 488 -42.32 28.44 54.20
N THR A 489 -41.59 29.40 53.62
CA THR A 489 -40.75 30.36 54.36
C THR A 489 -41.52 31.65 54.72
N SER A 490 -41.03 32.39 55.71
CA SER A 490 -41.59 33.68 56.14
C SER A 490 -41.25 34.87 55.23
N ALA A 491 -40.53 34.65 54.12
CA ALA A 491 -40.16 35.68 53.16
C ALA A 491 -40.76 35.38 51.77
N LYS A 492 -41.10 36.42 51.00
CA LYS A 492 -41.45 36.22 49.58
C LYS A 492 -40.22 35.77 48.79
N LYS A 493 -40.40 34.90 47.80
CA LYS A 493 -39.34 34.38 46.93
C LYS A 493 -39.73 34.52 45.47
N THR A 494 -38.81 35.05 44.67
CA THR A 494 -38.92 35.09 43.20
C THR A 494 -38.04 33.99 42.62
N PHE A 495 -38.58 33.27 41.64
CA PHE A 495 -37.92 32.22 40.88
C PHE A 495 -37.81 32.67 39.42
N PRO A 496 -36.62 32.76 38.82
CA PRO A 496 -36.45 33.18 37.43
C PRO A 496 -36.97 32.13 36.43
N VAL A 497 -37.18 32.57 35.19
CA VAL A 497 -37.32 31.67 34.02
C VAL A 497 -36.20 30.64 34.02
N GLY A 498 -36.52 29.39 33.64
CA GLY A 498 -35.53 28.32 33.57
C GLY A 498 -35.16 27.68 34.91
N THR A 499 -35.75 28.13 36.04
CA THR A 499 -35.59 27.44 37.33
C THR A 499 -36.00 25.98 37.18
N LYS A 500 -35.12 25.06 37.58
CA LYS A 500 -35.31 23.62 37.41
C LYS A 500 -36.17 23.01 38.51
N LEU A 501 -37.06 22.10 38.09
CA LEU A 501 -37.89 21.26 38.92
C LEU A 501 -37.65 19.79 38.57
N ILE A 502 -37.35 18.98 39.58
CA ILE A 502 -37.17 17.53 39.49
C ILE A 502 -38.51 16.87 39.84
N GLY A 503 -39.08 16.16 38.87
CA GLY A 503 -40.29 15.35 39.02
C GLY A 503 -40.00 13.87 39.33
N PRO A 504 -40.97 12.98 39.10
CA PRO A 504 -40.78 11.53 39.22
C PRO A 504 -39.62 11.03 38.34
N ASN A 505 -39.01 9.91 38.73
CA ASN A 505 -37.92 9.26 37.99
C ASN A 505 -36.74 10.19 37.67
N ASN A 506 -36.53 11.24 38.47
CA ASN A 506 -35.51 12.27 38.28
C ASN A 506 -35.66 13.09 36.98
N LEU A 507 -36.86 13.14 36.39
CA LEU A 507 -37.15 13.87 35.16
C LEU A 507 -37.21 15.39 35.42
N THR A 508 -36.46 16.16 34.64
CA THR A 508 -36.30 17.61 34.87
C THR A 508 -37.21 18.46 33.97
N PHE A 509 -37.86 19.43 34.59
CA PHE A 509 -38.71 20.45 33.99
C PHE A 509 -38.17 21.84 34.33
N THR A 510 -38.54 22.86 33.56
CA THR A 510 -38.14 24.25 33.77
C THR A 510 -39.35 25.17 33.82
N LEU A 511 -39.30 26.22 34.65
CA LEU A 511 -40.32 27.27 34.67
C LEU A 511 -40.30 28.09 33.37
N ASP A 512 -41.46 28.25 32.74
CA ASP A 512 -41.60 29.02 31.49
C ASP A 512 -41.59 30.55 31.72
N ALA A 513 -41.86 30.99 32.95
CA ALA A 513 -41.97 32.39 33.34
C ALA A 513 -41.28 32.66 34.70
N GLU A 514 -40.83 33.89 34.92
CA GLU A 514 -40.46 34.35 36.26
C GLU A 514 -41.72 34.44 37.14
N VAL A 515 -41.65 33.90 38.35
CA VAL A 515 -42.80 33.86 39.26
C VAL A 515 -42.40 34.18 40.69
N THR A 516 -43.22 34.97 41.39
CA THR A 516 -43.01 35.33 42.80
C THR A 516 -44.05 34.65 43.69
N ALA A 517 -43.59 33.79 44.60
CA ALA A 517 -44.40 33.20 45.65
C ALA A 517 -44.36 34.09 46.90
N ALA A 518 -45.54 34.45 47.42
CA ALA A 518 -45.67 35.16 48.70
C ALA A 518 -45.09 34.33 49.86
N SER A 519 -44.82 34.96 51.01
CA SER A 519 -44.46 34.25 52.25
C SER A 519 -45.62 33.40 52.77
N ALA A 520 -45.32 32.37 53.56
CA ALA A 520 -46.31 31.72 54.40
C ALA A 520 -46.86 32.70 55.47
N SER A 521 -48.13 32.52 55.84
CA SER A 521 -48.78 33.23 56.94
C SER A 521 -49.24 32.24 58.02
N SER A 522 -49.28 32.69 59.26
CA SER A 522 -49.77 31.88 60.39
C SER A 522 -50.92 32.60 61.07
N GLU A 523 -52.02 31.89 61.30
CA GLU A 523 -53.11 32.31 62.18
C GLU A 523 -53.04 31.49 63.47
N GLU A 524 -53.08 32.18 64.61
CA GLU A 524 -52.99 31.60 65.94
C GLU A 524 -54.36 31.68 66.61
N SER A 525 -54.92 30.53 66.98
CA SER A 525 -56.11 30.41 67.82
C SER A 525 -55.73 29.90 69.21
N ASP A 526 -56.66 29.96 70.16
CA ASP A 526 -56.46 29.46 71.54
C ASP A 526 -56.11 27.96 71.62
N GLU A 527 -56.23 27.21 70.51
CA GLU A 527 -56.01 25.75 70.45
C GLU A 527 -54.97 25.30 69.39
N ALA A 528 -54.66 26.11 68.36
CA ALA A 528 -53.68 25.74 67.32
C ALA A 528 -53.10 26.92 66.53
N VAL A 529 -51.85 26.76 66.05
CA VAL A 529 -51.25 27.63 65.03
C VAL A 529 -51.44 26.99 63.65
N THR A 530 -52.27 27.59 62.80
CA THR A 530 -52.50 27.14 61.43
C THR A 530 -51.61 27.93 60.47
N THR A 531 -50.69 27.25 59.78
CA THR A 531 -49.80 27.89 58.78
C THR A 531 -50.31 27.64 57.37
N THR A 532 -50.59 28.72 56.65
CA THR A 532 -50.95 28.71 55.23
C THR A 532 -49.71 29.08 54.41
N PHE A 533 -49.21 28.14 53.61
CA PHE A 533 -48.09 28.40 52.70
C PHE A 533 -48.49 29.40 51.60
N GLY A 534 -47.56 30.26 51.20
CA GLY A 534 -47.76 31.12 50.04
C GLY A 534 -47.80 30.28 48.77
N LYS A 535 -48.77 30.54 47.89
CA LYS A 535 -49.00 29.76 46.66
C LYS A 535 -49.02 30.65 45.43
N THR A 536 -48.51 30.13 44.32
CA THR A 536 -48.60 30.76 42.99
C THR A 536 -48.57 29.70 41.90
N LYS A 537 -49.21 29.96 40.76
CA LYS A 537 -49.19 29.07 39.58
C LYS A 537 -48.20 29.57 38.53
N THR A 538 -47.62 28.64 37.78
CA THR A 538 -46.77 28.94 36.62
C THR A 538 -46.76 27.78 35.63
N GLY A 539 -46.45 28.09 34.37
CA GLY A 539 -46.19 27.08 33.34
C GLY A 539 -44.84 26.38 33.54
N VAL A 540 -44.80 25.12 33.15
CA VAL A 540 -43.58 24.30 33.06
C VAL A 540 -43.50 23.56 31.74
N THR A 541 -42.28 23.48 31.21
CA THR A 541 -41.91 22.65 30.06
C THR A 541 -40.82 21.65 30.45
N ALA A 542 -40.89 20.42 29.95
CA ALA A 542 -39.84 19.40 30.11
C ALA A 542 -38.51 19.83 29.45
N ILE A 543 -37.37 19.45 30.05
CA ILE A 543 -36.06 19.73 29.44
C ILE A 543 -35.85 18.91 28.16
N ALA A 544 -36.26 17.65 28.15
CA ALA A 544 -36.16 16.77 26.98
C ALA A 544 -37.55 16.43 26.39
N ILE A 545 -37.54 15.90 25.17
CA ILE A 545 -38.70 15.26 24.54
C ILE A 545 -38.87 13.85 25.11
N GLY A 546 -40.09 13.32 25.13
CA GLY A 546 -40.35 11.97 25.63
C GLY A 546 -41.74 11.78 26.23
N ALA A 547 -42.32 10.59 26.05
CA ALA A 547 -43.62 10.25 26.62
C ALA A 547 -43.57 10.06 28.15
N GLU A 548 -42.40 9.76 28.69
CA GLU A 548 -42.08 9.65 30.12
C GLU A 548 -42.19 10.99 30.86
N PHE A 549 -42.07 12.12 30.17
CA PHE A 549 -42.28 13.45 30.74
C PHE A 549 -43.77 13.82 30.91
N ASN A 550 -44.70 12.98 30.43
CA ASN A 550 -46.12 13.14 30.74
C ASN A 550 -46.39 12.69 32.18
N VAL A 551 -46.77 13.63 33.05
CA VAL A 551 -46.87 13.43 34.50
C VAL A 551 -48.31 13.62 34.95
N SER A 552 -48.89 12.63 35.61
CA SER A 552 -50.27 12.70 36.12
C SER A 552 -50.47 13.81 37.15
N ALA A 553 -51.70 14.31 37.23
CA ALA A 553 -52.12 15.30 38.20
C ALA A 553 -51.82 14.88 39.64
N ASN A 554 -51.61 15.87 40.50
CA ASN A 554 -51.25 15.72 41.91
C ASN A 554 -49.84 15.19 42.20
N THR A 555 -48.95 15.17 41.21
CA THR A 555 -47.54 14.83 41.39
C THR A 555 -46.77 16.00 42.01
N GLN A 556 -45.88 15.68 42.93
CA GLN A 556 -44.99 16.62 43.61
C GLN A 556 -43.64 16.71 42.88
N PHE A 557 -43.10 17.92 42.82
CA PHE A 557 -41.82 18.27 42.22
C PHE A 557 -40.94 18.98 43.27
N GLN A 558 -39.66 18.64 43.26
CA GLN A 558 -38.64 19.29 44.07
C GLN A 558 -37.88 20.34 43.25
N PHE A 559 -37.44 21.44 43.86
CA PHE A 559 -36.52 22.37 43.20
C PHE A 559 -35.10 21.82 43.24
N ASP A 560 -34.37 21.94 42.13
CA ASP A 560 -32.95 21.50 42.02
C ASP A 560 -32.08 22.25 43.05
N ASP A 561 -32.11 23.59 43.01
CA ASP A 561 -31.29 24.46 43.87
C ASP A 561 -31.84 24.66 45.31
N TYR A 562 -32.99 24.09 45.67
CA TYR A 562 -33.65 24.41 46.96
C TYR A 562 -34.27 23.21 47.69
N SER A 563 -34.11 23.21 49.02
CA SER A 563 -34.70 22.21 49.91
C SER A 563 -36.24 22.19 49.83
N SER A 564 -36.81 20.98 49.75
CA SER A 564 -38.25 20.69 49.86
C SER A 564 -38.89 21.15 51.17
N ALA A 565 -38.09 21.41 52.22
CA ALA A 565 -38.55 22.03 53.46
C ALA A 565 -38.86 23.53 53.31
N SER A 566 -38.27 24.21 52.31
CA SER A 566 -38.47 25.64 52.03
C SER A 566 -39.44 25.88 50.89
N TYR A 567 -39.27 25.15 49.77
CA TYR A 567 -40.08 25.31 48.56
C TYR A 567 -40.42 23.97 47.94
N GLU A 568 -41.63 23.86 47.41
CA GLU A 568 -42.17 22.65 46.79
C GLU A 568 -43.05 23.06 45.60
N ALA A 569 -43.12 22.25 44.56
CA ALA A 569 -44.08 22.45 43.47
C ALA A 569 -44.96 21.22 43.30
N LYS A 570 -46.18 21.40 42.79
CA LYS A 570 -47.14 20.30 42.55
C LYS A 570 -48.02 20.63 41.35
N ASN A 571 -48.23 19.71 40.42
CA ASN A 571 -49.18 19.92 39.34
C ASN A 571 -50.62 19.64 39.81
N ASP A 572 -51.57 20.51 39.46
CA ASP A 572 -53.00 20.30 39.75
C ASP A 572 -53.71 19.52 38.63
N SER A 573 -53.06 19.37 37.48
CA SER A 573 -53.56 18.72 36.27
C SER A 573 -52.40 18.04 35.53
N ASP A 574 -52.70 17.08 34.65
CA ASP A 574 -51.68 16.30 33.94
C ASP A 574 -50.74 17.21 33.12
N LEU A 575 -49.44 16.98 33.18
CA LEU A 575 -48.48 17.49 32.20
C LEU A 575 -48.56 16.56 30.98
N THR A 576 -48.78 17.14 29.79
CA THR A 576 -49.09 16.36 28.57
C THR A 576 -48.35 16.91 27.34
N GLY A 577 -48.39 16.20 26.21
CA GLY A 577 -47.71 16.60 24.97
C GLY A 577 -46.29 16.03 24.80
N GLY A 578 -45.75 15.35 25.81
CA GLY A 578 -44.48 14.63 25.71
C GLY A 578 -44.61 13.47 24.72
N THR A 579 -43.76 13.46 23.69
CA THR A 579 -43.67 12.36 22.72
C THR A 579 -42.22 12.14 22.30
N SER A 580 -41.88 10.91 21.90
CA SER A 580 -40.60 10.57 21.28
C SER A 580 -40.80 9.46 20.25
N ARG A 581 -40.04 9.51 19.16
CA ARG A 581 -39.86 8.43 18.18
C ARG A 581 -38.49 8.55 17.54
N GLU A 582 -37.94 7.43 17.12
CA GLU A 582 -36.72 7.38 16.33
C GLU A 582 -37.07 7.50 14.83
N VAL A 583 -36.27 8.28 14.08
CA VAL A 583 -36.37 8.43 12.63
C VAL A 583 -34.98 8.30 12.00
N GLN A 584 -34.93 7.85 10.75
CA GLN A 584 -33.69 7.86 9.97
C GLN A 584 -33.21 9.30 9.74
N ALA A 585 -31.89 9.47 9.76
CA ALA A 585 -31.22 10.73 9.52
C ALA A 585 -29.86 10.49 8.85
N ILE A 586 -29.39 11.48 8.09
CA ILE A 586 -28.09 11.41 7.40
C ILE A 586 -26.96 11.34 8.45
N SER A 587 -26.13 10.29 8.43
CA SER A 587 -24.90 10.22 9.22
C SER A 587 -23.70 10.78 8.44
N GLN A 588 -22.59 11.04 9.14
CA GLN A 588 -21.33 11.39 8.47
C GLN A 588 -20.82 10.21 7.63
N ASP A 589 -20.95 8.96 8.12
CA ASP A 589 -20.51 7.76 7.42
C ASP A 589 -21.31 7.48 6.13
N ASP A 590 -22.59 7.87 6.09
CA ASP A 590 -23.40 7.83 4.86
C ASP A 590 -22.82 8.76 3.79
N ILE A 591 -22.45 10.00 4.17
CA ILE A 591 -21.84 10.98 3.28
C ILE A 591 -20.45 10.52 2.84
N ASP A 592 -19.56 10.19 3.78
CA ASP A 592 -18.17 9.83 3.46
C ASP A 592 -18.07 8.55 2.64
N GLY A 593 -18.89 7.55 2.93
CA GLY A 593 -19.00 6.35 2.11
C GLY A 593 -19.47 6.67 0.69
N LEU A 594 -20.49 7.51 0.54
CA LEU A 594 -21.03 7.93 -0.75
C LEU A 594 -20.01 8.74 -1.57
N LEU A 595 -19.22 9.61 -0.92
CA LEU A 595 -18.17 10.38 -1.57
C LEU A 595 -17.04 9.48 -2.09
N ARG A 596 -16.51 8.57 -1.26
CA ARG A 596 -15.47 7.59 -1.68
C ARG A 596 -15.94 6.74 -2.86
N GLU A 597 -17.19 6.29 -2.84
CA GLU A 597 -17.80 5.54 -3.95
C GLU A 597 -17.92 6.35 -5.24
N ILE A 598 -18.13 7.67 -5.17
CA ILE A 598 -18.19 8.55 -6.34
C ILE A 598 -16.77 8.87 -6.83
N GLU A 599 -15.82 9.14 -5.94
CA GLU A 599 -14.42 9.43 -6.27
C GLU A 599 -13.72 8.26 -6.99
N ALA A 600 -13.98 7.01 -6.58
CA ALA A 600 -13.47 5.82 -7.26
C ALA A 600 -14.02 5.67 -8.70
N ASP A 601 -15.32 5.89 -8.89
CA ASP A 601 -15.99 5.87 -10.21
C ASP A 601 -15.48 7.02 -11.10
N LEU A 602 -15.29 8.21 -10.53
CA LEU A 602 -14.70 9.35 -11.25
C LEU A 602 -13.25 9.08 -11.68
N LYS A 603 -12.41 8.49 -10.82
CA LYS A 603 -11.03 8.13 -11.17
C LYS A 603 -11.00 7.16 -12.35
N GLN A 604 -11.81 6.10 -12.32
CA GLN A 604 -11.91 5.14 -13.44
C GLN A 604 -12.41 5.83 -14.73
N GLN A 605 -13.48 6.63 -14.65
CA GLN A 605 -13.99 7.35 -15.82
C GLN A 605 -12.99 8.37 -16.40
N ALA A 606 -12.16 8.98 -15.55
CA ALA A 606 -11.12 9.90 -15.99
C ALA A 606 -9.96 9.17 -16.68
N GLU A 607 -9.52 8.03 -16.11
CA GLU A 607 -8.56 7.12 -16.75
C GLU A 607 -9.01 6.65 -18.13
N GLU A 608 -10.21 6.07 -18.22
CA GLU A 608 -10.77 5.57 -19.49
C GLU A 608 -10.85 6.68 -20.55
N LYS A 609 -11.26 7.90 -20.16
CA LYS A 609 -11.36 9.04 -21.08
C LYS A 609 -9.99 9.58 -21.50
N LEU A 610 -9.02 9.71 -20.60
CA LEU A 610 -7.67 10.18 -20.95
C LEU A 610 -6.96 9.17 -21.85
N GLN A 611 -7.02 7.88 -21.52
CA GLN A 611 -6.40 6.82 -22.31
C GLN A 611 -7.04 6.71 -23.70
N ALA A 612 -8.35 6.97 -23.83
CA ALA A 612 -9.04 7.07 -25.12
C ALA A 612 -8.69 8.34 -25.92
N GLN A 613 -8.29 9.44 -25.26
CA GLN A 613 -7.86 10.67 -25.94
C GLN A 613 -6.48 10.55 -26.58
N GLU A 614 -5.53 9.88 -25.92
CA GLU A 614 -4.17 9.72 -26.45
C GLU A 614 -4.03 8.60 -27.49
N GLY A 615 -4.86 7.56 -27.41
CA GLY A 615 -4.87 6.47 -28.39
C GLY A 615 -3.80 5.40 -28.14
N PRO A 616 -3.59 4.47 -29.11
CA PRO A 616 -2.71 3.32 -28.94
C PRO A 616 -1.23 3.69 -28.99
N GLY A 617 -0.42 3.10 -28.11
CA GLY A 617 1.04 3.32 -28.01
C GLY A 617 1.44 4.25 -26.87
N ARG A 618 0.51 5.08 -26.38
CA ARG A 618 0.70 5.94 -25.21
C ARG A 618 0.08 5.35 -23.96
N LYS A 619 0.70 5.62 -22.81
CA LYS A 619 0.18 5.37 -21.48
C LYS A 619 -0.08 6.69 -20.79
N VAL A 620 -1.18 6.77 -20.03
CA VAL A 620 -1.48 7.90 -19.15
C VAL A 620 -1.05 7.53 -17.73
N LEU A 621 -0.32 8.41 -17.05
CA LEU A 621 0.11 8.18 -15.67
C LEU A 621 -1.02 8.54 -14.68
N ILE A 622 -1.85 7.56 -14.34
CA ILE A 622 -3.00 7.76 -13.44
C ILE A 622 -2.60 7.67 -11.96
N ASP A 623 -1.56 6.91 -11.65
CA ASP A 623 -1.06 6.79 -10.28
C ASP A 623 -0.43 8.11 -9.82
N GLY A 624 -0.74 8.50 -8.58
CA GLY A 624 -0.35 9.79 -8.00
C GLY A 624 -1.00 11.03 -8.64
N ALA A 625 -1.81 10.90 -9.69
CA ALA A 625 -2.48 12.04 -10.32
C ALA A 625 -3.52 12.67 -9.38
N GLU A 626 -3.43 13.98 -9.17
CA GLU A 626 -4.38 14.71 -8.33
C GLU A 626 -5.72 14.96 -9.06
N MET A 627 -6.82 14.87 -8.30
CA MET A 627 -8.17 15.22 -8.75
C MET A 627 -8.63 16.49 -8.05
N GLU A 628 -8.81 17.57 -8.81
CA GLU A 628 -9.37 18.84 -8.31
C GLU A 628 -10.90 18.75 -8.29
N ILE A 629 -11.53 18.97 -7.13
CA ILE A 629 -13.00 19.00 -7.01
C ILE A 629 -13.51 20.35 -7.52
N VAL A 630 -14.14 20.33 -8.71
CA VAL A 630 -14.73 21.52 -9.35
C VAL A 630 -16.08 21.86 -8.73
N THR A 631 -16.93 20.86 -8.48
CA THR A 631 -18.22 21.03 -7.78
C THR A 631 -18.55 19.83 -6.90
N LYS A 632 -19.10 20.08 -5.71
CA LYS A 632 -19.57 19.07 -4.75
C LYS A 632 -20.95 19.48 -4.24
N ASP A 633 -21.99 18.81 -4.72
CA ASP A 633 -23.38 19.01 -4.31
C ASP A 633 -23.84 17.81 -3.47
N ILE A 634 -24.44 18.05 -2.30
CA ILE A 634 -25.01 17.00 -1.42
C ILE A 634 -26.44 17.40 -1.07
N SER A 635 -27.36 16.42 -1.01
CA SER A 635 -28.80 16.69 -0.84
C SER A 635 -29.26 17.05 0.59
N GLY A 636 -28.37 17.02 1.58
CA GLY A 636 -28.69 17.36 2.97
C GLY A 636 -27.51 17.20 3.93
N ASP A 637 -27.62 17.86 5.09
CA ASP A 637 -26.59 17.88 6.13
C ASP A 637 -26.72 16.73 7.14
N VAL A 638 -25.66 16.48 7.91
CA VAL A 638 -25.65 15.48 8.99
C VAL A 638 -26.74 15.77 10.02
N GLY A 639 -27.49 14.74 10.42
CA GLY A 639 -28.60 14.80 11.37
C GLY A 639 -29.93 15.25 10.77
N VAL A 640 -30.00 15.64 9.48
CA VAL A 640 -31.27 15.92 8.79
C VAL A 640 -32.06 14.61 8.59
N GLU A 641 -33.36 14.63 8.89
CA GLU A 641 -34.27 13.50 8.66
C GLU A 641 -34.52 13.31 7.17
N ALA A 642 -33.99 12.22 6.65
CA ALA A 642 -34.14 11.75 5.28
C ALA A 642 -34.05 10.22 5.30
N GLN A 643 -34.59 9.55 4.28
CA GLN A 643 -34.38 8.10 4.07
C GLN A 643 -33.17 7.83 3.16
N LYS A 644 -32.76 8.84 2.38
CA LYS A 644 -31.69 8.78 1.39
C LYS A 644 -30.88 10.06 1.42
N VAL A 645 -29.59 9.93 1.19
CA VAL A 645 -28.69 11.03 0.84
C VAL A 645 -28.19 10.81 -0.59
N SER A 646 -28.11 11.87 -1.37
CA SER A 646 -27.49 11.85 -2.70
C SER A 646 -26.39 12.89 -2.79
N ALA A 647 -25.35 12.57 -3.56
CA ALA A 647 -24.21 13.43 -3.79
C ALA A 647 -23.84 13.43 -5.27
N LYS A 648 -23.34 14.56 -5.75
CA LYS A 648 -22.88 14.76 -7.11
C LYS A 648 -21.54 15.49 -7.09
N LEU A 649 -20.56 14.92 -7.77
CA LEU A 649 -19.21 15.47 -7.84
C LEU A 649 -18.83 15.67 -9.31
N ARG A 650 -18.22 16.82 -9.58
CA ARG A 650 -17.46 17.05 -10.81
C ARG A 650 -16.01 17.27 -10.41
N VAL A 651 -15.11 16.50 -11.00
CA VAL A 651 -13.67 16.60 -10.77
C VAL A 651 -12.95 16.84 -12.08
N LYS A 652 -11.86 17.61 -12.00
CA LYS A 652 -10.88 17.78 -13.06
C LYS A 652 -9.65 16.97 -12.68
N MET A 653 -9.20 16.09 -13.57
CA MET A 653 -7.95 15.34 -13.39
C MET A 653 -6.96 15.79 -14.46
N GLN A 654 -5.74 16.12 -14.03
CA GLN A 654 -4.64 16.54 -14.89
C GLN A 654 -3.42 15.67 -14.60
N THR A 655 -2.78 15.16 -15.64
CA THR A 655 -1.58 14.32 -15.51
C THR A 655 -0.75 14.35 -16.79
N VAL A 656 0.31 13.52 -16.87
CA VAL A 656 1.14 13.31 -18.05
C VAL A 656 0.87 11.97 -18.72
N ALA A 657 0.87 11.98 -20.05
CA ALA A 657 0.97 10.79 -20.89
C ALA A 657 2.39 10.68 -21.47
N TYR A 658 2.83 9.45 -21.74
CA TYR A 658 4.15 9.14 -22.32
C TYR A 658 4.04 7.99 -23.34
N GLU A 659 5.02 7.88 -24.25
CA GLU A 659 5.08 6.76 -25.21
C GLU A 659 5.59 5.48 -24.51
N GLU A 660 4.88 4.36 -24.68
CA GLU A 660 5.23 3.09 -24.04
C GLU A 660 6.58 2.55 -24.54
N GLN A 661 6.93 2.81 -25.80
CA GLN A 661 8.21 2.42 -26.39
C GLN A 661 9.40 3.15 -25.76
N ASP A 662 9.28 4.46 -25.53
CA ASP A 662 10.37 5.27 -24.95
C ASP A 662 10.71 4.79 -23.52
N LEU A 663 9.68 4.42 -22.74
CA LEU A 663 9.85 3.79 -21.44
C LEU A 663 10.57 2.43 -21.55
N MET A 664 10.13 1.57 -22.48
CA MET A 664 10.72 0.25 -22.70
C MET A 664 12.17 0.31 -23.18
N ASP A 665 12.56 1.34 -23.93
CA ASP A 665 13.94 1.53 -24.40
C ASP A 665 14.88 1.89 -23.23
N ILE A 666 14.47 2.80 -22.33
CA ILE A 666 15.23 3.09 -21.09
C ILE A 666 15.37 1.84 -20.21
N ILE A 667 14.28 1.10 -20.02
CA ILE A 667 14.28 -0.12 -19.19
C ILE A 667 15.23 -1.17 -19.76
N GLN A 668 15.19 -1.40 -21.08
CA GLN A 668 16.07 -2.37 -21.75
C GLN A 668 17.54 -1.98 -21.60
N GLU A 669 17.89 -0.71 -21.79
CA GLU A 669 19.25 -0.21 -21.57
C GLU A 669 19.69 -0.45 -20.11
N ALA A 670 18.85 -0.07 -19.15
CA ALA A 670 19.13 -0.19 -17.71
C ALA A 670 19.29 -1.64 -17.20
N VAL A 671 18.72 -2.63 -17.89
CA VAL A 671 18.90 -4.06 -17.52
C VAL A 671 19.95 -4.78 -18.35
N SER A 672 20.35 -4.25 -19.50
CA SER A 672 21.21 -4.94 -20.48
C SER A 672 22.52 -5.46 -19.88
N GLU A 673 23.21 -4.64 -19.07
CA GLU A 673 24.45 -4.99 -18.36
C GLU A 673 24.26 -6.07 -17.28
N SER A 674 23.03 -6.27 -16.82
CA SER A 674 22.66 -7.23 -15.76
C SER A 674 22.22 -8.59 -16.31
N ILE A 675 22.19 -8.79 -17.64
CA ILE A 675 21.81 -10.06 -18.28
C ILE A 675 23.03 -10.99 -18.36
N PRO A 676 23.03 -12.18 -17.71
CA PRO A 676 24.16 -13.12 -17.80
C PRO A 676 24.32 -13.74 -19.20
N ASP A 677 25.56 -14.10 -19.54
CA ASP A 677 25.87 -14.82 -20.78
C ASP A 677 24.98 -16.06 -20.99
N GLY A 678 24.50 -16.22 -22.23
CA GLY A 678 23.61 -17.32 -22.61
C GLY A 678 22.14 -17.15 -22.20
N PHE A 679 21.74 -15.98 -21.69
CA PHE A 679 20.35 -15.61 -21.44
C PHE A 679 19.86 -14.48 -22.36
N GLN A 680 18.55 -14.29 -22.41
CA GLN A 680 17.87 -13.20 -23.11
C GLN A 680 16.64 -12.74 -22.30
N LEU A 681 16.30 -11.46 -22.42
CA LEU A 681 15.13 -10.86 -21.79
C LEU A 681 13.83 -11.46 -22.38
N ASN A 682 12.92 -11.91 -21.51
CA ASN A 682 11.56 -12.26 -21.89
C ASN A 682 10.63 -11.08 -21.57
N GLN A 683 10.41 -10.21 -22.56
CA GLN A 683 9.60 -9.00 -22.40
C GLN A 683 8.12 -9.31 -22.08
N GLU A 684 7.56 -10.38 -22.65
CA GLU A 684 6.13 -10.74 -22.48
C GLU A 684 5.78 -11.17 -21.05
N GLU A 685 6.74 -11.75 -20.32
CA GLU A 685 6.53 -12.22 -18.94
C GLU A 685 7.13 -11.27 -17.89
N SER A 686 7.97 -10.32 -18.28
CA SER A 686 8.53 -9.32 -17.35
C SER A 686 7.49 -8.26 -17.01
N LYS A 687 7.34 -7.92 -15.72
CA LYS A 687 6.34 -6.94 -15.24
C LYS A 687 7.02 -5.62 -14.84
N ILE A 688 6.37 -4.49 -15.09
CA ILE A 688 6.73 -3.17 -14.55
C ILE A 688 5.77 -2.87 -13.40
N GLU A 689 6.30 -2.51 -12.23
CA GLU A 689 5.53 -2.02 -11.08
C GLU A 689 6.02 -0.62 -10.73
N ILE A 690 5.10 0.34 -10.54
CA ILE A 690 5.47 1.70 -10.12
C ILE A 690 5.64 1.71 -8.59
N LYS A 691 6.80 2.15 -8.11
CA LYS A 691 7.18 2.15 -6.69
C LYS A 691 6.94 3.51 -6.02
N ASP A 692 7.15 4.59 -6.77
CA ASP A 692 7.06 5.97 -6.31
C ASP A 692 6.88 6.94 -7.50
N ILE A 693 6.17 8.06 -7.27
CA ILE A 693 5.91 9.11 -8.27
C ILE A 693 5.98 10.48 -7.59
N ASP A 694 6.86 11.35 -8.07
CA ASP A 694 7.11 12.71 -7.58
C ASP A 694 6.81 13.70 -8.74
N PHE A 695 5.63 14.33 -8.69
CA PHE A 695 5.19 15.33 -9.67
C PHE A 695 5.92 16.66 -9.44
N GLN A 696 6.79 17.04 -10.37
CA GLN A 696 7.70 18.19 -10.31
C GLN A 696 7.42 19.15 -11.47
N ASP A 697 6.31 19.91 -11.39
CA ASP A 697 5.78 20.76 -12.47
C ASP A 697 6.87 21.43 -13.34
N PRO A 698 6.97 21.12 -14.65
CA PRO A 698 6.05 20.29 -15.46
C PRO A 698 6.42 18.80 -15.57
N ALA A 699 7.57 18.38 -15.06
CA ALA A 699 8.08 17.01 -15.18
C ALA A 699 7.50 16.08 -14.09
N VAL A 700 7.66 14.78 -14.26
CA VAL A 700 7.34 13.76 -13.24
C VAL A 700 8.50 12.81 -13.08
N LYS A 701 9.08 12.72 -11.88
CA LYS A 701 10.05 11.68 -11.56
C LYS A 701 9.29 10.42 -11.17
N MET A 702 9.53 9.33 -11.89
CA MET A 702 8.88 8.04 -11.66
C MET A 702 9.94 7.00 -11.31
N THR A 703 9.72 6.28 -10.23
CA THR A 703 10.57 5.15 -9.82
C THR A 703 9.80 3.87 -10.08
N ILE A 704 10.34 3.01 -10.95
CA ILE A 704 9.74 1.72 -11.27
C ILE A 704 10.63 0.57 -10.78
N VAL A 705 10.00 -0.55 -10.43
CA VAL A 705 10.65 -1.84 -10.24
C VAL A 705 10.26 -2.70 -11.45
N TYR A 706 11.26 -3.02 -12.26
CA TYR A 706 11.10 -3.95 -13.38
C TYR A 706 11.47 -5.36 -12.92
N LYS A 707 10.47 -6.24 -12.87
CA LYS A 707 10.62 -7.65 -12.54
C LYS A 707 11.08 -8.39 -13.79
N VAL A 708 12.40 -8.50 -13.94
CA VAL A 708 13.04 -9.06 -15.13
C VAL A 708 12.88 -10.57 -15.12
N ILE A 709 12.35 -11.12 -16.21
CA ILE A 709 12.36 -12.56 -16.47
C ILE A 709 13.31 -12.84 -17.64
N LEU A 710 14.30 -13.70 -17.40
CA LEU A 710 15.29 -14.15 -18.36
C LEU A 710 15.05 -15.61 -18.76
N THR A 711 15.09 -15.84 -20.07
CA THR A 711 15.09 -17.18 -20.67
C THR A 711 16.47 -17.54 -21.19
N PRO A 712 16.87 -18.83 -21.22
CA PRO A 712 18.09 -19.26 -21.90
C PRO A 712 18.00 -18.94 -23.40
N LYS A 713 19.07 -18.40 -23.96
CA LYS A 713 19.22 -18.15 -25.39
C LYS A 713 19.41 -19.47 -26.13
N ILE A 714 18.36 -19.93 -26.80
CA ILE A 714 18.31 -21.23 -27.47
C ILE A 714 18.52 -21.06 -28.98
N ASP A 715 19.50 -21.78 -29.56
CA ASP A 715 19.64 -21.88 -31.01
C ASP A 715 18.61 -22.87 -31.60
N GLU A 716 17.50 -22.33 -32.08
CA GLU A 716 16.47 -23.11 -32.77
C GLU A 716 16.97 -23.82 -34.03
N GLN A 717 17.95 -23.27 -34.76
CA GLN A 717 18.51 -23.92 -35.95
C GLN A 717 19.27 -25.19 -35.54
N GLU A 718 20.11 -25.10 -34.50
CA GLU A 718 20.82 -26.25 -33.95
C GLU A 718 19.84 -27.34 -33.50
N ILE A 719 18.81 -26.97 -32.72
CA ILE A 719 17.77 -27.92 -32.29
C ILE A 719 17.10 -28.55 -33.52
N ARG A 720 16.62 -27.78 -34.51
CA ARG A 720 15.98 -28.33 -35.71
C ARG A 720 16.87 -29.34 -36.45
N GLN A 721 18.18 -29.09 -36.56
CA GLN A 721 19.11 -30.07 -37.15
C GLN A 721 19.27 -31.32 -36.27
N ASN A 722 19.35 -31.15 -34.95
CA ASN A 722 19.45 -32.24 -34.00
C ASN A 722 18.17 -33.09 -33.90
N LEU A 723 16.98 -32.55 -34.19
CA LEU A 723 15.73 -33.30 -34.21
C LEU A 723 15.50 -34.07 -35.53
N LYS A 724 15.90 -33.47 -36.66
CA LYS A 724 15.66 -33.92 -38.04
C LYS A 724 15.74 -35.44 -38.24
N GLY A 725 14.61 -36.07 -38.54
CA GLY A 725 14.53 -37.49 -38.89
C GLY A 725 14.71 -38.50 -37.74
N LYS A 726 14.95 -38.05 -36.50
CA LYS A 726 15.03 -38.90 -35.30
C LYS A 726 13.63 -39.31 -34.81
N TYR A 727 13.59 -40.32 -33.93
CA TYR A 727 12.38 -40.71 -33.20
C TYR A 727 12.26 -39.88 -31.90
N PRO A 728 11.04 -39.50 -31.46
CA PRO A 728 10.83 -38.68 -30.25
C PRO A 728 11.60 -39.15 -29.01
N ASN A 729 11.52 -40.45 -28.70
CA ASN A 729 12.18 -41.09 -27.55
C ASN A 729 13.72 -41.09 -27.61
N LEU A 730 14.32 -40.79 -28.76
CA LEU A 730 15.78 -40.68 -28.92
C LEU A 730 16.29 -39.24 -28.78
N VAL A 731 15.38 -38.26 -28.60
CA VAL A 731 15.73 -36.83 -28.51
C VAL A 731 15.35 -36.20 -27.17
N GLU A 732 14.63 -36.92 -26.32
CA GLU A 732 14.49 -36.60 -24.88
C GLU A 732 15.87 -36.38 -24.22
N SER A 733 16.84 -37.28 -24.47
CA SER A 733 18.21 -37.15 -23.95
C SER A 733 19.00 -35.96 -24.48
N TYR A 734 18.61 -35.40 -25.64
CA TYR A 734 19.19 -34.17 -26.17
C TYR A 734 18.56 -32.94 -25.52
N PHE A 735 17.25 -32.94 -25.30
CA PHE A 735 16.61 -31.84 -24.58
C PHE A 735 17.17 -31.69 -23.16
N SER A 736 17.47 -32.78 -22.46
CA SER A 736 18.18 -32.76 -21.16
C SER A 736 19.59 -32.16 -21.19
N THR A 737 20.19 -31.91 -22.35
CA THR A 737 21.47 -31.18 -22.47
C THR A 737 21.31 -29.69 -22.71
N LEU A 738 20.08 -29.20 -22.94
CA LEU A 738 19.83 -27.77 -23.15
C LEU A 738 19.88 -27.00 -21.81
N PRO A 739 20.40 -25.76 -21.79
CA PRO A 739 20.49 -24.95 -20.58
C PRO A 739 19.09 -24.69 -19.99
N ASN A 740 18.97 -24.83 -18.67
CA ASN A 740 17.75 -24.66 -17.89
C ASN A 740 16.53 -25.50 -18.36
N PHE A 741 16.73 -26.59 -19.13
CA PHE A 741 15.65 -27.45 -19.57
C PHE A 741 14.88 -28.08 -18.39
N SER A 742 13.55 -28.09 -18.48
CA SER A 742 12.68 -28.82 -17.55
C SER A 742 11.91 -29.95 -18.23
N LYS A 743 11.06 -29.63 -19.22
CA LYS A 743 10.22 -30.60 -19.94
C LYS A 743 10.02 -30.21 -21.41
N ALA A 744 9.76 -31.21 -22.25
CA ALA A 744 9.46 -31.02 -23.67
C ALA A 744 8.11 -31.66 -24.01
N GLN A 745 7.24 -30.94 -24.71
CA GLN A 745 6.07 -31.51 -25.38
C GLN A 745 6.36 -31.63 -26.88
N ILE A 746 6.06 -32.79 -27.45
CA ILE A 746 6.35 -33.13 -28.85
C ILE A 746 5.06 -33.57 -29.54
N GLU A 747 4.59 -32.76 -30.49
CA GLU A 747 3.43 -33.08 -31.32
C GLU A 747 3.89 -33.36 -32.75
N ILE A 748 3.51 -34.49 -33.32
CA ILE A 748 3.81 -34.84 -34.73
C ILE A 748 2.50 -35.07 -35.47
N THR A 749 2.26 -34.25 -36.48
CA THR A 749 1.07 -34.31 -37.33
C THR A 749 1.40 -34.93 -38.70
N PRO A 750 0.46 -35.69 -39.32
CA PRO A 750 -0.85 -36.08 -38.80
C PRO A 750 -0.77 -37.14 -37.70
N GLU A 751 -1.65 -37.06 -36.70
CA GLU A 751 -1.64 -37.96 -35.53
C GLU A 751 -1.90 -39.43 -35.88
N SER A 752 -2.66 -39.68 -36.94
CA SER A 752 -3.04 -41.00 -37.46
C SER A 752 -1.87 -41.82 -38.03
N LEU A 753 -0.69 -41.21 -38.12
CA LEU A 753 0.52 -41.83 -38.64
C LEU A 753 1.03 -42.91 -37.67
N PRO A 754 1.26 -44.17 -38.11
CA PRO A 754 1.62 -45.27 -37.21
C PRO A 754 2.86 -44.99 -36.36
N VAL A 755 2.88 -45.41 -35.09
CA VAL A 755 3.97 -45.12 -34.12
C VAL A 755 5.37 -45.41 -34.67
N ARG A 756 5.55 -46.53 -35.41
CA ARG A 756 6.84 -46.90 -36.03
C ARG A 756 7.34 -45.91 -37.10
N LEU A 757 6.44 -45.09 -37.63
CA LEU A 757 6.69 -44.06 -38.64
C LEU A 757 6.69 -42.64 -38.03
N LYS A 758 6.22 -42.43 -36.78
CA LYS A 758 6.27 -41.12 -36.11
C LYS A 758 7.73 -40.74 -35.82
N ARG A 759 8.31 -39.96 -36.73
CA ARG A 759 9.65 -39.37 -36.67
C ARG A 759 9.55 -37.88 -36.90
N PHE A 760 10.51 -37.13 -36.40
CA PHE A 760 10.66 -35.73 -36.75
C PHE A 760 10.82 -35.57 -38.28
N PRO A 761 10.19 -34.56 -38.89
CA PRO A 761 10.33 -34.27 -40.32
C PRO A 761 11.80 -34.19 -40.78
N ARG A 762 12.06 -34.58 -42.03
CA ARG A 762 13.39 -34.41 -42.64
C ARG A 762 13.64 -32.98 -43.14
N LYS A 763 12.57 -32.22 -43.31
CA LYS A 763 12.54 -30.79 -43.62
C LYS A 763 12.52 -30.02 -42.30
N THR A 764 13.55 -29.22 -42.01
CA THR A 764 13.66 -28.46 -40.76
C THR A 764 12.62 -27.34 -40.66
N GLU A 765 12.21 -26.78 -41.81
CA GLU A 765 11.05 -25.88 -41.98
C GLU A 765 9.71 -26.47 -41.49
N ASN A 766 9.60 -27.81 -41.38
CA ASN A 766 8.42 -28.48 -40.85
C ASN A 766 8.53 -28.74 -39.32
N ILE A 767 9.56 -28.22 -38.65
CA ILE A 767 9.78 -28.35 -37.19
C ILE A 767 9.67 -26.96 -36.56
N ALA A 768 8.51 -26.68 -35.97
CA ALA A 768 8.31 -25.50 -35.13
C ALA A 768 8.86 -25.75 -33.72
N ILE A 769 9.56 -24.76 -33.17
CA ILE A 769 10.01 -24.76 -31.78
C ILE A 769 9.35 -23.56 -31.11
N GLU A 770 8.92 -23.73 -29.87
CA GLU A 770 8.34 -22.69 -29.03
C GLU A 770 8.99 -22.85 -27.65
N VAL A 771 9.58 -21.80 -27.11
CA VAL A 771 10.18 -21.81 -25.76
C VAL A 771 9.18 -21.16 -24.81
N LYS A 772 8.90 -21.81 -23.68
CA LYS A 772 8.03 -21.28 -22.63
C LYS A 772 8.71 -21.39 -21.29
N VAL A 773 8.41 -20.46 -20.40
CA VAL A 773 8.81 -20.58 -19.00
C VAL A 773 7.93 -21.62 -18.32
N GLU A 774 8.54 -22.45 -17.47
CA GLU A 774 7.79 -23.29 -16.55
C GLU A 774 7.27 -22.42 -15.41
N GLN A 775 5.95 -22.18 -15.41
CA GLN A 775 5.25 -21.65 -14.23
C GLN A 775 5.37 -22.70 -13.12
N ASN A 776 5.91 -22.30 -11.97
CA ASN A 776 5.81 -23.09 -10.75
C ASN A 776 4.34 -23.05 -10.28
N GLU A 777 3.71 -24.22 -10.22
CA GLU A 777 2.52 -24.46 -9.40
C GLU A 777 2.89 -24.38 -7.90
#